data_AF-A0A0S4M3E7-F1
#
_entry.id   AF-A0A0S4M3E7-F1
#
_cell.length_a   1.000
_cell.length_b   1.000
_cell.length_c   1.000
_cell.angle_alpha   90.00
_cell.angle_beta   90.00
_cell.angle_gamma   90.00
#
_symmetry.space_group_name_H-M   'P 1'
#
loop_
_entity.id
_entity.type
_entity.pdbx_description
1 polymer ?
#
loop_
_entity_poly.entity_id
_entity_poly.type
_entity_poly.pdbx_seq_one_letter_code
_entity_poly.pdbx_strand_id
1 'polypeptide(L)'
;MIYGDLRIAGAQNYEDQGETSSSITNNTEILLPIYSSCLNRLSRHIEINLAKTIIEDELEKINYIWNELSHAKSLNSEEKCILARNATTKLSAYLSGDTYLIPEGYNLCEVALEVEEGIEFDEEEMETEVQLEGGVLGIESEDALIKNNELFLCFLERINAENTEDNNGKFILENVSIINTIAETHIDHVGCDISTIIGSILDSLISAASKDYSLSSLEEVLSMLIDNGLHKSPVLISEHTKIKEIIRCYVDKYQLKYIEERVNVPSAPVMLCMMSRSIGEICGQNKFTKFILDLPGKNNRPSLYDSFASCQFSDTVKSITCASIPFDFWNLLSQILSKQKQEQKDGSFAKDIKTLLAIQSSSNTELGKIINRKIMTAASEQREFLDTAFVNAIVSAIEHKSPVSMTDANNHNYISPNAARIDPKSLEKLIFLELFIEGYCTNQSRISKYSSLLLSKLSLKTENTSVKVLSHSEKLLKYFKHPQCPEISSNLHIKFNSKIDDLSQKIVLFLEETKKTEPGCTKSFFTNLLSLLEEVSVELIHLPDSPTSFEKLIEKSIQSVSSEEVIILTGKFLSSKWMKIAKKTITKLGKTSKSLLPQETLDMISKFEKIILKNLPSSMTLRKSKVLFHEEKFDESEVKNTVLSVLGFSYCSEYSHSYHHRNNLPVSYVRMVQNVLLPSTSSDILEELIVNGVKYKLPVTLLKDLDRSSYKIGEDKILRSKIVGVEEKYEQDIQLELGVQFIEGAIKLGLSKEAIEVAASLMNQYTAAVMLNAGWVPNHIMFPLKSGLGIAPMLSEDTIFTLERSTSGEHIIKASISGHGKILHAQEKELIDITKNREGYIKNIIAIAPTEHELSSIVNEIELKSNIELRIKQDGSVEVIKVRYELPNLCPEKISKICNSNEVRPYLHF
;
A
#
# COMPACT_ATOMS: atom_id res chain seq x y z
N MET A 1 17.45 7.20 1.28
CA MET A 1 16.33 8.13 1.10
C MET A 1 15.47 8.08 2.36
N ILE A 2 15.66 9.06 3.24
CA ILE A 2 14.81 9.25 4.42
C ILE A 2 13.61 10.06 3.93
N TYR A 3 12.46 9.42 3.79
CA TYR A 3 11.19 10.11 3.67
C TYR A 3 10.74 10.42 5.10
N GLY A 4 11.03 11.63 5.57
CA GLY A 4 10.62 12.13 6.87
C GLY A 4 10.02 13.53 6.69
N ASP A 5 8.75 13.65 7.09
CA ASP A 5 7.98 14.88 7.32
C ASP A 5 7.70 15.81 6.13
N LEU A 6 6.79 15.35 5.25
CA LEU A 6 5.84 16.23 4.56
C LEU A 6 4.47 16.06 5.24
N ARG A 7 4.18 16.89 6.25
CA ARG A 7 2.82 17.02 6.80
C ARG A 7 1.99 17.85 5.82
N ILE A 8 1.10 17.20 5.09
CA ILE A 8 0.00 17.85 4.36
C ILE A 8 -1.12 18.04 5.39
N ALA A 9 -1.33 19.28 5.83
CA ALA A 9 -2.34 19.60 6.84
C ALA A 9 -3.67 19.94 6.16
N GLY A 10 -4.66 19.08 6.35
CA GLY A 10 -6.08 19.37 6.13
C GLY A 10 -6.84 19.07 7.41
N ALA A 11 -6.96 20.07 8.30
CA ALA A 11 -7.91 20.07 9.41
C ALA A 11 -8.18 21.52 9.82
N GLN A 12 -9.46 21.86 9.93
CA GLN A 12 -10.00 23.20 10.16
C GLN A 12 -9.57 23.78 11.52
N ASN A 13 -9.43 25.11 11.55
CA ASN A 13 -9.11 25.93 12.71
C ASN A 13 -10.15 25.81 13.84
N TYR A 14 -9.67 25.67 15.08
CA TYR A 14 -10.30 26.23 16.27
C TYR A 14 -9.23 27.02 17.05
N GLU A 15 -9.29 28.35 16.98
CA GLU A 15 -8.81 29.26 18.03
C GLU A 15 -9.81 29.14 19.21
N ASP A 16 -9.47 29.21 20.50
CA ASP A 16 -8.64 30.23 21.15
C ASP A 16 -8.38 29.91 22.66
N GLN A 17 -7.33 30.54 23.21
CA GLN A 17 -7.00 30.86 24.62
C GLN A 17 -6.23 29.90 25.56
N GLY A 18 -5.03 30.38 25.97
CA GLY A 18 -4.42 30.08 27.28
C GLY A 18 -2.89 30.00 27.31
N GLU A 19 -2.21 31.12 27.57
CA GLU A 19 -0.75 31.25 27.72
C GLU A 19 -0.14 30.33 28.80
N THR A 20 1.01 29.72 28.52
CA THR A 20 2.23 29.87 29.35
C THR A 20 3.45 29.36 28.60
N SER A 21 4.44 30.25 28.50
CA SER A 21 5.79 30.00 28.02
C SER A 21 6.58 29.11 28.98
N SER A 22 7.07 27.95 28.50
CA SER A 22 8.36 27.41 28.94
C SER A 22 8.86 26.37 27.93
N SER A 23 10.13 26.51 27.56
CA SER A 23 10.97 25.57 26.81
C SER A 23 10.74 24.11 27.18
N ILE A 24 10.37 23.25 26.21
CA ILE A 24 10.45 21.80 26.35
C ILE A 24 11.05 21.20 25.07
N THR A 25 12.34 20.90 25.17
CA THR A 25 13.03 19.86 24.41
C THR A 25 12.42 18.49 24.72
N ASN A 26 12.22 17.66 23.68
CA ASN A 26 11.99 16.21 23.71
C ASN A 26 11.01 15.66 24.76
N ASN A 27 9.75 15.40 24.39
CA ASN A 27 8.88 14.41 25.06
C ASN A 27 7.69 14.00 24.18
N THR A 28 7.94 13.24 23.11
CA THR A 28 6.89 12.59 22.30
C THR A 28 6.59 11.16 22.75
N GLU A 29 7.38 10.58 23.66
CA GLU A 29 7.18 9.23 24.19
C GLU A 29 6.20 9.16 25.39
N ILE A 30 5.79 10.29 25.97
CA ILE A 30 4.92 10.33 27.16
C ILE A 30 3.45 10.68 26.83
N LEU A 31 3.16 11.28 25.67
CA LEU A 31 1.80 11.76 25.35
C LEU A 31 0.88 10.73 24.67
N LEU A 32 1.43 9.71 23.97
CA LEU A 32 0.64 8.66 23.31
C LEU A 32 -0.17 7.77 24.30
N PRO A 33 0.38 7.34 25.45
CA PRO A 33 -0.36 6.53 26.42
C PRO A 33 -1.50 7.29 27.10
N ILE A 34 -1.32 8.58 27.35
CA ILE A 34 -2.31 9.45 28.02
C ILE A 34 -3.48 9.72 27.07
N TYR A 35 -3.22 9.96 25.79
CA TYR A 35 -4.25 10.20 24.78
C TYR A 35 -5.08 8.93 24.48
N SER A 36 -4.44 7.76 24.43
CA SER A 36 -5.11 6.44 24.31
C SER A 36 -5.99 6.14 25.52
N SER A 37 -5.53 6.46 26.72
CA SER A 37 -6.30 6.30 27.97
C SER A 37 -7.54 7.22 28.01
N CYS A 38 -7.43 8.46 27.55
CA CYS A 38 -8.56 9.39 27.46
C CYS A 38 -9.60 8.97 26.41
N LEU A 39 -9.17 8.48 25.24
CA LEU A 39 -10.07 7.98 24.19
C LEU A 39 -10.80 6.70 24.60
N ASN A 40 -10.12 5.76 25.26
CA ASN A 40 -10.75 4.55 25.79
C ASN A 40 -11.74 4.89 26.91
N ARG A 41 -11.45 5.89 27.75
CA ARG A 41 -12.38 6.37 28.77
C ARG A 41 -13.61 7.05 28.15
N LEU A 42 -13.45 7.83 27.09
CA LEU A 42 -14.57 8.48 26.39
C LEU A 42 -15.44 7.47 25.64
N SER A 43 -14.83 6.49 24.95
CA SER A 43 -15.54 5.40 24.25
C SER A 43 -16.38 4.60 25.23
N ARG A 44 -15.79 4.24 26.38
CA ARG A 44 -16.49 3.51 27.44
C ARG A 44 -17.62 4.34 28.05
N HIS A 45 -17.47 5.66 28.17
CA HIS A 45 -18.55 6.52 28.68
C HIS A 45 -19.71 6.68 27.70
N ILE A 46 -19.43 6.67 26.39
CA ILE A 46 -20.45 6.72 25.34
C ILE A 46 -21.18 5.37 25.24
N GLU A 47 -20.45 4.26 25.30
CA GLU A 47 -21.02 2.90 25.34
C GLU A 47 -21.90 2.69 26.58
N ILE A 48 -21.48 3.18 27.75
CA ILE A 48 -22.29 3.14 28.98
C ILE A 48 -23.56 3.97 28.87
N ASN A 49 -23.51 5.17 28.27
CA ASN A 49 -24.70 6.01 28.11
C ASN A 49 -25.66 5.46 27.05
N LEU A 50 -25.15 4.84 25.98
CA LEU A 50 -25.97 4.19 24.95
C LEU A 50 -26.63 2.92 25.51
N ALA A 51 -25.88 2.09 26.23
CA ALA A 51 -26.41 0.90 26.91
C ALA A 51 -27.44 1.28 27.97
N LYS A 52 -27.22 2.36 28.74
CA LYS A 52 -28.17 2.88 29.72
C LYS A 52 -29.48 3.32 29.08
N THR A 53 -29.43 4.02 27.94
CA THR A 53 -30.63 4.47 27.23
C THR A 53 -31.43 3.29 26.67
N ILE A 54 -30.75 2.27 26.14
CA ILE A 54 -31.38 1.03 25.63
C ILE A 54 -31.99 0.22 26.78
N ILE A 55 -31.30 0.15 27.93
CA ILE A 55 -31.80 -0.53 29.13
C ILE A 55 -33.00 0.21 29.73
N GLU A 56 -33.00 1.55 29.75
CA GLU A 56 -34.15 2.34 30.23
C GLU A 56 -35.40 2.14 29.34
N ASP A 57 -35.24 2.09 28.01
CA ASP A 57 -36.33 1.86 27.06
C ASP A 57 -36.90 0.42 27.13
N GLU A 58 -36.04 -0.57 27.39
CA GLU A 58 -36.46 -1.98 27.56
C GLU A 58 -37.03 -2.25 28.96
N LEU A 59 -36.52 -1.58 30.00
CA LEU A 59 -37.12 -1.61 31.34
C LEU A 59 -38.51 -0.98 31.34
N GLU A 60 -38.77 0.07 30.55
CA GLU A 60 -40.10 0.66 30.44
C GLU A 60 -41.12 -0.31 29.81
N LYS A 61 -40.68 -1.13 28.83
CA LYS A 61 -41.49 -2.21 28.23
C LYS A 61 -41.75 -3.36 29.20
N ILE A 62 -40.74 -3.76 29.98
CA ILE A 62 -40.88 -4.77 31.05
C ILE A 62 -41.83 -4.25 32.14
N ASN A 63 -41.73 -2.98 32.51
CA ASN A 63 -42.58 -2.34 33.52
C ASN A 63 -44.04 -2.22 33.05
N TYR A 64 -44.28 -2.06 31.75
CA TYR A 64 -45.62 -2.13 31.15
C TYR A 64 -46.22 -3.54 31.28
N ILE A 65 -45.45 -4.60 30.98
CA ILE A 65 -45.87 -6.01 31.15
C ILE A 65 -46.11 -6.34 32.63
N TRP A 66 -45.27 -5.80 33.51
CA TRP A 66 -45.40 -5.93 34.97
C TRP A 66 -46.66 -5.24 35.51
N ASN A 67 -47.03 -4.08 34.95
CA ASN A 67 -48.27 -3.38 35.31
C ASN A 67 -49.54 -4.08 34.81
N GLU A 68 -49.50 -4.80 33.68
CA GLU A 68 -50.60 -5.71 33.29
C GLU A 68 -50.77 -6.86 34.29
N LEU A 69 -49.68 -7.39 34.84
CA LEU A 69 -49.69 -8.44 35.86
C LEU A 69 -50.13 -7.93 37.24
N SER A 70 -49.74 -6.71 37.64
CA SER A 70 -50.06 -6.14 38.94
C SER A 70 -51.54 -5.72 39.08
N HIS A 71 -52.21 -5.41 37.96
CA HIS A 71 -53.66 -5.18 37.91
C HIS A 71 -54.51 -6.47 37.99
N ALA A 72 -53.91 -7.66 37.93
CA ALA A 72 -54.60 -8.94 38.05
C ALA A 72 -55.06 -9.30 39.48
N LYS A 73 -54.90 -8.40 40.46
CA LYS A 73 -55.32 -8.61 41.86
C LYS A 73 -56.81 -8.92 42.04
N SER A 74 -57.66 -8.62 41.05
CA SER A 74 -59.11 -8.86 41.10
C SER A 74 -59.61 -10.16 40.42
N LEU A 75 -58.72 -10.96 39.82
CA LEU A 75 -59.10 -12.17 39.06
C LEU A 75 -58.98 -13.46 39.90
N ASN A 76 -59.75 -14.49 39.53
CA ASN A 76 -59.74 -15.78 40.22
C ASN A 76 -58.46 -16.59 39.92
N SER A 77 -58.18 -17.64 40.70
CA SER A 77 -56.90 -18.37 40.65
C SER A 77 -56.59 -19.00 39.29
N GLU A 78 -57.62 -19.40 38.54
CA GLU A 78 -57.47 -20.06 37.24
C GLU A 78 -57.14 -19.03 36.13
N GLU A 79 -57.78 -17.85 36.17
CA GLU A 79 -57.47 -16.73 35.27
C GLU A 79 -56.07 -16.15 35.54
N LYS A 80 -55.64 -16.11 36.80
CA LYS A 80 -54.27 -15.71 37.19
C LYS A 80 -53.22 -16.68 36.65
N CYS A 81 -53.47 -17.98 36.73
CA CYS A 81 -52.56 -18.99 36.16
C CYS A 81 -52.46 -18.88 34.64
N ILE A 82 -53.55 -18.57 33.95
CA ILE A 82 -53.56 -18.40 32.47
C ILE A 82 -52.84 -17.10 32.07
N LEU A 83 -53.05 -16.00 32.79
CA LEU A 83 -52.34 -14.73 32.56
C LEU A 83 -50.85 -14.86 32.86
N ALA A 84 -50.47 -15.52 33.96
CA ALA A 84 -49.09 -15.81 34.29
C ALA A 84 -48.44 -16.67 33.19
N ARG A 85 -49.08 -17.76 32.76
CA ARG A 85 -48.57 -18.60 31.67
C ARG A 85 -48.41 -17.82 30.35
N ASN A 86 -49.37 -16.98 29.99
CA ASN A 86 -49.28 -16.16 28.78
C ASN A 86 -48.21 -15.07 28.88
N ALA A 87 -48.00 -14.48 30.06
CA ALA A 87 -46.93 -13.52 30.30
C ALA A 87 -45.56 -14.19 30.26
N THR A 88 -45.39 -15.35 30.89
CA THR A 88 -44.15 -16.16 30.83
C THR A 88 -43.86 -16.63 29.41
N THR A 89 -44.89 -16.99 28.64
CA THR A 89 -44.74 -17.40 27.22
C THR A 89 -44.40 -16.21 26.32
N LYS A 90 -44.96 -15.01 26.60
CA LYS A 90 -44.58 -13.78 25.89
C LYS A 90 -43.16 -13.34 26.25
N LEU A 91 -42.76 -13.40 27.52
CA LEU A 91 -41.39 -13.12 27.97
C LEU A 91 -40.39 -14.12 27.37
N SER A 92 -40.72 -15.42 27.37
CA SER A 92 -39.83 -16.44 26.80
C SER A 92 -39.70 -16.28 25.29
N ALA A 93 -40.79 -15.93 24.58
CA ALA A 93 -40.75 -15.65 23.15
C ALA A 93 -39.96 -14.36 22.81
N TYR A 94 -39.98 -13.37 23.71
CA TYR A 94 -39.21 -12.13 23.58
C TYR A 94 -37.71 -12.36 23.83
N LEU A 95 -37.37 -13.21 24.82
CA LEU A 95 -36.00 -13.59 25.16
C LEU A 95 -35.39 -14.65 24.22
N SER A 96 -36.22 -15.38 23.47
CA SER A 96 -35.78 -16.41 22.52
C SER A 96 -35.71 -15.94 21.06
N GLY A 97 -35.98 -14.66 20.78
CA GLY A 97 -35.86 -14.08 19.43
C GLY A 97 -34.43 -13.61 19.15
N ASP A 98 -33.82 -14.09 18.07
CA ASP A 98 -32.41 -13.91 17.64
C ASP A 98 -31.92 -12.46 17.37
N THR A 99 -32.34 -11.44 18.11
CA THR A 99 -31.97 -10.03 17.80
C THR A 99 -31.78 -9.12 19.01
N TYR A 100 -30.96 -9.48 20.01
CA TYR A 100 -30.37 -8.46 20.90
C TYR A 100 -28.93 -8.83 21.31
N LEU A 101 -27.96 -8.01 20.89
CA LEU A 101 -26.61 -7.98 21.43
C LEU A 101 -26.67 -7.28 22.79
N ILE A 102 -26.62 -8.04 23.87
CA ILE A 102 -26.37 -7.51 25.22
C ILE A 102 -24.84 -7.29 25.32
N PRO A 103 -24.35 -6.08 25.65
CA PRO A 103 -22.93 -5.87 25.91
C PRO A 103 -22.46 -6.71 27.11
N GLU A 104 -21.31 -7.36 26.99
CA GLU A 104 -20.68 -8.12 28.08
C GLU A 104 -20.57 -7.27 29.36
N GLY A 105 -21.19 -7.74 30.45
CA GLY A 105 -21.09 -7.13 31.79
C GLY A 105 -22.42 -6.80 32.49
N TYR A 106 -23.59 -7.03 31.89
CA TYR A 106 -24.88 -6.94 32.60
C TYR A 106 -25.56 -8.31 32.65
N ASN A 107 -25.71 -8.87 33.84
CA ASN A 107 -26.42 -10.13 34.07
C ASN A 107 -27.89 -9.84 34.41
N LEU A 108 -28.81 -10.12 33.48
CA LEU A 108 -30.26 -10.02 33.72
C LEU A 108 -30.75 -10.94 34.85
N CYS A 109 -29.93 -11.90 35.30
CA CYS A 109 -30.24 -12.72 36.47
C CYS A 109 -30.17 -11.95 37.80
N GLU A 110 -29.36 -10.88 37.94
CA GLU A 110 -29.33 -10.09 39.19
C GLU A 110 -30.59 -9.23 39.38
N VAL A 111 -31.19 -8.73 38.29
CA VAL A 111 -32.49 -8.04 38.33
C VAL A 111 -33.64 -9.02 38.60
N ALA A 112 -33.49 -10.30 38.23
CA ALA A 112 -34.45 -11.34 38.58
C ALA A 112 -34.35 -11.80 40.04
N LEU A 113 -33.16 -11.74 40.65
CA LEU A 113 -32.92 -12.08 42.05
C LEU A 113 -33.44 -11.01 43.03
N GLU A 114 -33.38 -9.72 42.68
CA GLU A 114 -34.05 -8.66 43.46
C GLU A 114 -35.60 -8.76 43.43
N VAL A 115 -36.17 -9.57 42.52
CA VAL A 115 -37.61 -9.85 42.42
C VAL A 115 -38.02 -11.07 43.26
N GLU A 116 -37.10 -12.01 43.54
CA GLU A 116 -37.36 -13.13 44.47
C GLU A 116 -37.40 -12.68 45.94
N GLU A 117 -36.64 -11.65 46.33
CA GLU A 117 -36.64 -11.13 47.71
C GLU A 117 -37.92 -10.33 48.08
N GLY A 118 -38.83 -10.10 47.14
CA GLY A 118 -40.08 -9.34 47.35
C GLY A 118 -41.32 -10.17 47.69
N ILE A 119 -41.22 -11.50 47.80
CA ILE A 119 -42.36 -12.39 48.07
C ILE A 119 -42.09 -13.18 49.36
N GLU A 120 -42.54 -12.64 50.50
CA GLU A 120 -42.61 -13.39 51.76
C GLU A 120 -43.56 -14.59 51.59
N PHE A 121 -42.98 -15.79 51.67
CA PHE A 121 -43.70 -17.00 52.04
C PHE A 121 -43.29 -17.36 53.48
N ASP A 122 -44.25 -17.33 54.40
CA ASP A 122 -44.13 -17.93 55.73
C ASP A 122 -44.05 -19.47 55.57
N GLU A 123 -42.90 -20.06 55.89
CA GLU A 123 -42.77 -21.50 56.12
C GLU A 123 -42.12 -21.76 57.50
N GLU A 124 -42.91 -21.57 58.55
CA GLU A 124 -42.83 -22.44 59.73
C GLU A 124 -43.54 -23.76 59.38
N GLU A 125 -42.76 -24.85 59.26
CA GLU A 125 -43.11 -26.24 59.63
C GLU A 125 -42.32 -27.24 58.76
N MET A 126 -41.19 -27.73 59.27
CA MET A 126 -40.93 -29.17 59.43
C MET A 126 -39.46 -29.39 59.81
N GLU A 127 -39.19 -29.32 61.11
CA GLU A 127 -38.20 -30.22 61.71
C GLU A 127 -38.69 -31.67 61.49
N THR A 128 -37.85 -32.59 61.03
CA THR A 128 -37.10 -33.55 61.88
C THR A 128 -36.53 -34.72 61.07
N GLU A 129 -35.37 -35.18 61.53
CA GLU A 129 -34.79 -36.53 61.39
C GLU A 129 -34.27 -37.01 60.03
N VAL A 130 -32.94 -36.94 59.84
CA VAL A 130 -32.15 -38.13 59.47
C VAL A 130 -30.82 -38.14 60.24
N GLN A 131 -30.53 -39.30 60.83
CA GLN A 131 -29.42 -39.60 61.71
C GLN A 131 -28.06 -39.65 60.99
N LEU A 132 -27.04 -39.26 61.76
CA LEU A 132 -25.61 -39.47 61.54
C LEU A 132 -25.27 -40.96 61.33
N GLU A 133 -24.67 -41.30 60.19
CA GLU A 133 -23.68 -42.39 60.10
C GLU A 133 -22.80 -42.20 58.85
N GLY A 134 -21.49 -41.97 59.06
CA GLY A 134 -20.48 -41.87 58.00
C GLY A 134 -20.10 -40.43 57.65
N GLY A 135 -19.03 -39.92 58.27
CA GLY A 135 -18.51 -38.58 58.04
C GLY A 135 -18.15 -38.30 56.59
N VAL A 136 -19.06 -37.61 55.90
CA VAL A 136 -18.82 -36.87 54.67
C VAL A 136 -19.20 -35.44 55.03
N LEU A 137 -18.24 -34.51 54.94
CA LEU A 137 -18.56 -33.08 54.96
C LEU A 137 -19.48 -32.82 53.77
N GLY A 138 -20.77 -32.64 54.04
CA GLY A 138 -21.73 -32.13 53.07
C GLY A 138 -21.35 -30.70 52.76
N ILE A 139 -20.93 -30.45 51.53
CA ILE A 139 -20.77 -29.11 50.98
C ILE A 139 -21.70 -29.05 49.78
N GLU A 140 -22.74 -28.23 49.89
CA GLU A 140 -23.88 -28.19 48.97
C GLU A 140 -23.63 -27.38 47.68
N SER A 141 -22.44 -26.82 47.45
CA SER A 141 -22.03 -26.32 46.13
C SER A 141 -20.51 -26.13 46.03
N GLU A 142 -19.94 -26.28 44.82
CA GLU A 142 -18.51 -26.02 44.54
C GLU A 142 -18.10 -24.57 44.91
N ASP A 143 -19.02 -23.61 44.80
CA ASP A 143 -18.83 -22.20 45.17
C ASP A 143 -18.62 -21.97 46.68
N ALA A 144 -19.25 -22.79 47.54
CA ALA A 144 -19.09 -22.71 48.99
C ALA A 144 -17.72 -23.26 49.44
N LEU A 145 -17.15 -24.19 48.67
CA LEU A 145 -15.82 -24.79 48.86
C LEU A 145 -14.71 -23.78 48.50
N ILE A 146 -14.85 -23.06 47.39
CA ILE A 146 -13.86 -22.08 46.91
C ILE A 146 -13.73 -20.88 47.88
N LYS A 147 -14.81 -20.48 48.57
CA LYS A 147 -14.79 -19.40 49.57
C LYS A 147 -14.06 -19.75 50.87
N ASN A 148 -13.72 -21.02 51.11
CA ASN A 148 -13.11 -21.47 52.36
C ASN A 148 -11.79 -22.22 52.08
N ASN A 149 -10.69 -21.46 51.93
CA ASN A 149 -9.37 -21.95 51.51
C ASN A 149 -8.89 -23.21 52.26
N GLU A 150 -9.12 -23.31 53.58
CA GLU A 150 -8.66 -24.47 54.36
C GLU A 150 -9.43 -25.76 54.02
N LEU A 151 -10.76 -25.68 53.84
CA LEU A 151 -11.59 -26.83 53.46
C LEU A 151 -11.28 -27.29 52.03
N PHE A 152 -11.02 -26.33 51.13
CA PHE A 152 -10.63 -26.64 49.76
C PHE A 152 -9.26 -27.33 49.68
N LEU A 153 -8.27 -26.86 50.45
CA LEU A 153 -6.97 -27.51 50.53
C LEU A 153 -7.08 -28.94 51.10
N CYS A 154 -7.90 -29.17 52.13
CA CYS A 154 -8.17 -30.53 52.63
C CYS A 154 -8.89 -31.43 51.61
N PHE A 155 -9.79 -30.86 50.80
CA PHE A 155 -10.44 -31.57 49.69
C PHE A 155 -9.44 -31.98 48.61
N LEU A 156 -8.53 -31.08 48.22
CA LEU A 156 -7.44 -31.39 47.29
C LEU A 156 -6.49 -32.46 47.84
N GLU A 157 -6.10 -32.37 49.11
CA GLU A 157 -5.26 -33.38 49.76
C GLU A 157 -5.90 -34.77 49.74
N ARG A 158 -7.23 -34.83 49.92
CA ARG A 158 -8.00 -36.07 49.85
C ARG A 158 -8.10 -36.61 48.42
N ILE A 159 -8.41 -35.76 47.43
CA ILE A 159 -8.43 -36.14 46.01
C ILE A 159 -7.06 -36.66 45.55
N ASN A 160 -5.98 -36.05 46.03
CA ASN A 160 -4.61 -36.48 45.77
C ASN A 160 -4.27 -37.82 46.42
N ALA A 161 -4.80 -38.09 47.61
CA ALA A 161 -4.59 -39.35 48.31
C ALA A 161 -5.38 -40.52 47.70
N GLU A 162 -6.51 -40.26 47.04
CA GLU A 162 -7.41 -41.27 46.48
C GLU A 162 -7.06 -41.68 45.02
N ASN A 163 -6.23 -40.90 44.30
CA ASN A 163 -5.87 -41.19 42.91
C ASN A 163 -4.52 -41.94 42.78
N THR A 164 -4.57 -43.16 42.25
CA THR A 164 -3.41 -44.00 41.92
C THR A 164 -2.94 -43.79 40.47
N GLU A 165 -1.66 -44.08 40.17
CA GLU A 165 -0.97 -43.86 38.87
C GLU A 165 -1.76 -44.32 37.61
N ASP A 166 -2.64 -45.32 37.71
CA ASP A 166 -3.44 -45.85 36.59
C ASP A 166 -4.63 -44.95 36.15
N ASN A 167 -5.01 -43.91 36.91
CA ASN A 167 -6.16 -43.03 36.64
C ASN A 167 -5.79 -41.58 36.25
N ASN A 168 -4.52 -41.32 35.92
CA ASN A 168 -3.97 -39.98 35.70
C ASN A 168 -4.76 -39.11 34.71
N GLY A 169 -5.35 -39.67 33.64
CA GLY A 169 -6.13 -38.89 32.67
C GLY A 169 -7.44 -38.32 33.24
N LYS A 170 -8.14 -39.06 34.10
CA LYS A 170 -9.39 -38.62 34.74
C LYS A 170 -9.10 -37.58 35.83
N PHE A 171 -8.04 -37.80 36.60
CA PHE A 171 -7.53 -36.86 37.60
C PHE A 171 -7.11 -35.51 36.98
N ILE A 172 -6.46 -35.52 35.81
CA ILE A 172 -6.09 -34.29 35.09
C ILE A 172 -7.36 -33.54 34.65
N LEU A 173 -8.34 -34.22 34.07
CA LEU A 173 -9.58 -33.60 33.61
C LEU A 173 -10.41 -32.99 34.75
N GLU A 174 -10.51 -33.68 35.89
CA GLU A 174 -11.23 -33.19 37.08
C GLU A 174 -10.58 -31.92 37.64
N ASN A 175 -9.26 -31.90 37.79
CA ASN A 175 -8.53 -30.73 38.29
C ASN A 175 -8.51 -29.57 37.27
N VAL A 176 -8.47 -29.85 35.96
CA VAL A 176 -8.63 -28.81 34.92
C VAL A 176 -10.02 -28.19 34.97
N SER A 177 -11.07 -29.01 35.19
CA SER A 177 -12.45 -28.52 35.36
C SER A 177 -12.55 -27.60 36.57
N ILE A 178 -11.96 -27.96 37.71
CA ILE A 178 -11.94 -27.15 38.93
C ILE A 178 -11.24 -25.80 38.70
N ILE A 179 -10.10 -25.79 37.99
CA ILE A 179 -9.41 -24.54 37.69
C ILE A 179 -10.23 -23.66 36.72
N ASN A 180 -10.93 -24.26 35.75
CA ASN A 180 -11.83 -23.51 34.88
C ASN A 180 -12.97 -22.87 35.69
N THR A 181 -13.59 -23.61 36.61
CA THR A 181 -14.64 -23.07 37.49
C THR A 181 -14.11 -21.89 38.32
N ILE A 182 -12.92 -22.01 38.92
CA ILE A 182 -12.28 -20.94 39.70
C ILE A 182 -11.93 -19.73 38.82
N ALA A 183 -11.47 -19.96 37.60
CA ALA A 183 -11.16 -18.89 36.66
C ALA A 183 -12.45 -18.15 36.28
N GLU A 184 -13.49 -18.85 35.85
CA GLU A 184 -14.79 -18.28 35.47
C GLU A 184 -15.44 -17.46 36.59
N THR A 185 -15.24 -17.84 37.86
CA THR A 185 -15.76 -17.09 39.03
C THR A 185 -14.90 -15.91 39.47
N HIS A 186 -13.61 -15.85 39.09
CA HIS A 186 -12.65 -14.87 39.63
C HIS A 186 -11.75 -14.17 38.57
N ILE A 187 -12.18 -14.14 37.30
CA ILE A 187 -11.44 -13.61 36.12
C ILE A 187 -10.74 -12.25 36.36
N ASP A 188 -11.35 -11.33 37.12
CA ASP A 188 -10.84 -9.95 37.25
C ASP A 188 -9.82 -9.75 38.40
N HIS A 189 -9.74 -10.64 39.38
CA HIS A 189 -8.83 -10.50 40.54
C HIS A 189 -8.36 -11.85 41.12
N VAL A 190 -7.27 -12.39 40.57
CA VAL A 190 -6.52 -13.48 41.21
C VAL A 190 -5.69 -12.90 42.37
N GLY A 191 -6.27 -12.85 43.58
CA GLY A 191 -5.56 -12.52 44.82
C GLY A 191 -4.56 -13.61 45.26
N CYS A 192 -3.74 -13.35 46.28
CA CYS A 192 -2.76 -14.32 46.80
C CYS A 192 -3.39 -15.65 47.26
N ASP A 193 -4.60 -15.60 47.81
CA ASP A 193 -5.33 -16.76 48.29
C ASP A 193 -5.76 -17.72 47.16
N ILE A 194 -6.36 -17.17 46.11
CA ILE A 194 -6.75 -17.90 44.90
C ILE A 194 -5.49 -18.36 44.14
N SER A 195 -4.42 -17.56 44.13
CA SER A 195 -3.11 -17.94 43.60
C SER A 195 -2.53 -19.17 44.32
N THR A 196 -2.68 -19.23 45.64
CA THR A 196 -2.21 -20.35 46.46
C THR A 196 -3.02 -21.62 46.18
N ILE A 197 -4.34 -21.48 46.00
CA ILE A 197 -5.22 -22.59 45.62
C ILE A 197 -4.86 -23.13 44.23
N ILE A 198 -4.85 -22.27 43.21
CA ILE A 198 -4.51 -22.65 41.84
C ILE A 198 -3.09 -23.25 41.79
N GLY A 199 -2.15 -22.66 42.52
CA GLY A 199 -0.80 -23.19 42.68
C GLY A 199 -0.75 -24.56 43.33
N SER A 200 -1.58 -24.81 44.34
CA SER A 200 -1.67 -26.12 45.01
C SER A 200 -2.29 -27.20 44.11
N ILE A 201 -3.32 -26.84 43.32
CA ILE A 201 -3.91 -27.73 42.31
C ILE A 201 -2.88 -28.05 41.23
N LEU A 202 -2.17 -27.04 40.73
CA LEU A 202 -1.09 -27.21 39.76
C LEU A 202 0.03 -28.08 40.35
N ASP A 203 0.44 -27.83 41.58
CA ASP A 203 1.43 -28.61 42.28
C ASP A 203 1.04 -30.08 42.40
N SER A 204 -0.25 -30.35 42.58
CA SER A 204 -0.86 -31.67 42.65
C SER A 204 -0.91 -32.36 41.27
N LEU A 205 -1.37 -31.64 40.25
CA LEU A 205 -1.34 -32.06 38.85
C LEU A 205 0.09 -32.41 38.39
N ILE A 206 1.07 -31.62 38.80
CA ILE A 206 2.48 -31.76 38.45
C ILE A 206 3.11 -32.93 39.21
N SER A 207 2.83 -33.06 40.50
CA SER A 207 3.32 -34.15 41.33
C SER A 207 2.74 -35.51 40.89
N ALA A 208 1.46 -35.58 40.50
CA ALA A 208 0.85 -36.79 39.93
C ALA A 208 1.44 -37.17 38.55
N ALA A 209 1.94 -36.19 37.80
CA ALA A 209 2.58 -36.40 36.50
C ALA A 209 4.10 -36.69 36.58
N SER A 210 4.67 -36.91 37.77
CA SER A 210 6.12 -36.94 37.97
C SER A 210 6.80 -38.31 37.72
N LYS A 211 7.03 -38.60 36.43
CA LYS A 211 8.32 -39.04 35.83
C LYS A 211 8.04 -39.36 34.35
N ASP A 212 8.47 -38.46 33.47
CA ASP A 212 8.10 -38.38 32.05
C ASP A 212 6.70 -37.80 31.78
N TYR A 213 6.53 -36.50 32.08
CA TYR A 213 5.40 -35.73 31.58
C TYR A 213 5.13 -36.03 30.10
N SER A 214 3.94 -36.54 29.79
CA SER A 214 3.53 -36.77 28.40
C SER A 214 3.30 -35.42 27.71
N LEU A 215 3.50 -35.38 26.38
CA LEU A 215 3.28 -34.16 25.59
C LEU A 215 1.85 -33.62 25.75
N SER A 216 0.85 -34.51 25.76
CA SER A 216 -0.57 -34.14 25.88
C SER A 216 -0.90 -33.53 27.24
N SER A 217 -0.37 -34.10 28.34
CA SER A 217 -0.63 -33.58 29.69
C SER A 217 -0.02 -32.20 29.90
N LEU A 218 1.18 -31.93 29.34
CA LEU A 218 1.79 -30.60 29.41
C LEU A 218 1.03 -29.58 28.55
N GLU A 219 0.57 -29.99 27.36
CA GLU A 219 -0.20 -29.13 26.46
C GLU A 219 -1.55 -28.74 27.07
N GLU A 220 -2.23 -29.67 27.74
CA GLU A 220 -3.50 -29.40 28.44
C GLU A 220 -3.32 -28.40 29.58
N VAL A 221 -2.31 -28.59 30.42
CA VAL A 221 -1.99 -27.66 31.51
C VAL A 221 -1.61 -26.28 30.98
N LEU A 222 -0.78 -26.20 29.92
CA LEU A 222 -0.41 -24.93 29.30
C LEU A 222 -1.59 -24.23 28.62
N SER A 223 -2.46 -24.99 27.94
CA SER A 223 -3.68 -24.44 27.32
C SER A 223 -4.58 -23.86 28.39
N MET A 224 -4.83 -24.60 29.47
CA MET A 224 -5.63 -24.13 30.60
C MET A 224 -5.06 -22.84 31.21
N LEU A 225 -3.74 -22.75 31.41
CA LEU A 225 -3.09 -21.53 31.90
C LEU A 225 -3.29 -20.33 30.97
N ILE A 226 -3.43 -20.57 29.65
CA ILE A 226 -3.63 -19.52 28.66
C ILE A 226 -5.09 -19.14 28.50
N ASP A 227 -5.95 -20.13 28.28
CA ASP A 227 -7.38 -19.98 28.04
C ASP A 227 -8.05 -19.22 29.21
N ASN A 228 -7.56 -19.44 30.44
CA ASN A 228 -8.02 -18.77 31.64
C ASN A 228 -7.21 -17.51 32.03
N GLY A 229 -6.27 -17.05 31.19
CA GLY A 229 -5.48 -15.84 31.46
C GLY A 229 -4.48 -15.95 32.63
N LEU A 230 -4.36 -17.10 33.28
CA LEU A 230 -3.55 -17.33 34.49
C LEU A 230 -2.05 -17.11 34.28
N HIS A 231 -1.57 -17.39 33.06
CA HIS A 231 -0.20 -17.08 32.60
C HIS A 231 0.16 -15.58 32.64
N LYS A 232 -0.81 -14.67 32.82
CA LYS A 232 -0.57 -13.23 32.98
C LYS A 232 -0.45 -12.83 34.45
N SER A 233 -0.83 -13.70 35.39
CA SER A 233 -0.79 -13.40 36.82
C SER A 233 0.65 -13.38 37.34
N PRO A 234 1.17 -12.21 37.75
CA PRO A 234 2.53 -12.10 38.25
C PRO A 234 2.70 -12.86 39.58
N VAL A 235 1.63 -12.94 40.39
CA VAL A 235 1.60 -13.64 41.68
C VAL A 235 1.80 -15.13 41.47
N LEU A 236 0.98 -15.77 40.61
CA LEU A 236 1.07 -17.19 40.29
C LEU A 236 2.44 -17.60 39.71
N ILE A 237 2.98 -16.81 38.79
CA ILE A 237 4.28 -17.11 38.15
C ILE A 237 5.44 -16.95 39.14
N SER A 238 5.34 -15.99 40.07
CA SER A 238 6.40 -15.70 41.02
C SER A 238 6.47 -16.71 42.16
N GLU A 239 5.31 -17.14 42.67
CA GLU A 239 5.19 -18.00 43.85
C GLU A 239 5.40 -19.48 43.54
N HIS A 240 5.08 -19.95 42.33
CA HIS A 240 5.06 -21.38 42.01
C HIS A 240 6.21 -21.79 41.08
N THR A 241 7.26 -22.37 41.68
CA THR A 241 8.45 -22.86 40.96
C THR A 241 8.14 -23.99 39.99
N LYS A 242 7.09 -24.78 40.26
CA LYS A 242 6.67 -25.90 39.40
C LYS A 242 6.01 -25.45 38.09
N ILE A 243 5.32 -24.29 38.06
CA ILE A 243 4.80 -23.70 36.81
C ILE A 243 5.97 -23.32 35.89
N LYS A 244 7.00 -22.68 36.45
CA LYS A 244 8.25 -22.40 35.73
C LYS A 244 8.90 -23.69 35.22
N GLU A 245 8.82 -24.77 35.99
CA GLU A 245 9.33 -26.08 35.60
C GLU A 245 8.51 -26.73 34.48
N ILE A 246 7.17 -26.63 34.47
CA ILE A 246 6.32 -27.06 33.34
C ILE A 246 6.69 -26.32 32.07
N ILE A 247 6.74 -24.98 32.15
CA ILE A 247 7.07 -24.12 31.00
C ILE A 247 8.46 -24.49 30.49
N ARG A 248 9.45 -24.60 31.39
CA ARG A 248 10.80 -25.04 31.05
C ARG A 248 10.82 -26.46 30.44
N CYS A 249 10.11 -27.43 31.01
CA CYS A 249 10.06 -28.80 30.50
C CYS A 249 9.40 -28.87 29.13
N TYR A 250 8.33 -28.10 28.89
CA TYR A 250 7.71 -28.02 27.57
C TYR A 250 8.66 -27.41 26.55
N VAL A 251 9.30 -26.27 26.87
CA VAL A 251 10.31 -25.61 26.03
C VAL A 251 11.50 -26.52 25.73
N ASP A 252 12.13 -27.08 26.76
CA ASP A 252 13.38 -27.82 26.65
C ASP A 252 13.20 -29.22 26.05
N LYS A 253 12.07 -29.90 26.33
CA LYS A 253 11.88 -31.33 25.97
C LYS A 253 10.95 -31.55 24.79
N TYR A 254 9.96 -30.69 24.59
CA TYR A 254 8.80 -31.03 23.76
C TYR A 254 8.44 -30.03 22.68
N GLN A 255 8.83 -28.77 22.81
CA GLN A 255 8.47 -27.73 21.86
C GLN A 255 8.87 -28.07 20.42
N LEU A 256 10.12 -28.51 20.20
CA LEU A 256 10.62 -28.84 18.87
C LEU A 256 9.92 -30.06 18.28
N LYS A 257 9.73 -31.10 19.10
CA LYS A 257 9.00 -32.31 18.71
C LYS A 257 7.54 -31.99 18.35
N TYR A 258 6.89 -31.15 19.14
CA TYR A 258 5.55 -30.66 18.88
C TYR A 258 5.46 -29.87 17.58
N ILE A 259 6.43 -28.99 17.29
CA ILE A 259 6.47 -28.27 16.02
C ILE A 259 6.66 -29.23 14.83
N GLU A 260 7.52 -30.23 14.95
CA GLU A 260 7.75 -31.19 13.87
C GLU A 260 6.58 -32.16 13.65
N GLU A 261 5.85 -32.55 14.71
CA GLU A 261 4.80 -33.58 14.66
C GLU A 261 3.37 -33.03 14.57
N ARG A 262 3.08 -31.86 15.17
CA ARG A 262 1.73 -31.31 15.34
C ARG A 262 1.50 -30.01 14.57
N VAL A 263 2.54 -29.21 14.32
CA VAL A 263 2.41 -28.00 13.51
C VAL A 263 2.59 -28.36 12.04
N ASN A 264 1.58 -28.06 11.23
CA ASN A 264 1.66 -28.22 9.78
C ASN A 264 2.61 -27.17 9.19
N VAL A 265 3.93 -27.43 9.27
CA VAL A 265 4.97 -26.61 8.66
C VAL A 265 4.85 -26.76 7.14
N PRO A 266 4.64 -25.65 6.39
CA PRO A 266 4.53 -25.73 4.94
C PRO A 266 5.78 -26.33 4.32
N SER A 267 5.58 -27.21 3.33
CA SER A 267 6.69 -27.78 2.59
C SER A 267 7.41 -26.72 1.74
N ALA A 268 8.70 -26.94 1.47
CA ALA A 268 9.50 -26.04 0.65
C ALA A 268 8.88 -25.74 -0.74
N PRO A 269 8.23 -26.68 -1.45
CA PRO A 269 7.50 -26.37 -2.68
C PRO A 269 6.36 -25.36 -2.51
N VAL A 270 5.64 -25.38 -1.37
CA VAL A 270 4.57 -24.40 -1.08
C VAL A 270 5.16 -23.01 -0.89
N MET A 271 6.27 -22.91 -0.15
CA MET A 271 7.02 -21.67 0.03
C MET A 271 7.52 -21.12 -1.32
N LEU A 272 8.13 -21.96 -2.15
CA LEU A 272 8.57 -21.59 -3.50
C LEU A 272 7.39 -21.14 -4.37
N CYS A 273 6.23 -21.78 -4.26
CA CYS A 273 5.00 -21.35 -4.94
C CYS A 273 4.56 -19.95 -4.51
N MET A 274 4.58 -19.65 -3.21
CA MET A 274 4.26 -18.32 -2.70
C MET A 274 5.29 -17.27 -3.14
N MET A 275 6.57 -17.63 -3.18
CA MET A 275 7.64 -16.78 -3.71
C MET A 275 7.41 -16.46 -5.21
N SER A 276 7.17 -17.48 -6.04
CA SER A 276 6.86 -17.30 -7.48
C SER A 276 5.61 -16.47 -7.71
N ARG A 277 4.58 -16.64 -6.87
CA ARG A 277 3.35 -15.83 -6.92
C ARG A 277 3.59 -14.37 -6.52
N SER A 278 4.65 -14.05 -5.80
CA SER A 278 4.96 -12.68 -5.37
C SER A 278 5.71 -11.88 -6.43
N ILE A 279 6.39 -12.56 -7.36
CA ILE A 279 7.01 -11.93 -8.52
C ILE A 279 5.92 -11.24 -9.37
N GLY A 280 6.15 -10.00 -9.82
CA GLY A 280 5.13 -9.18 -10.50
C GLY A 280 4.19 -8.38 -9.59
N GLU A 281 4.21 -8.59 -8.26
CA GLU A 281 3.32 -7.88 -7.33
C GLU A 281 4.01 -6.62 -6.78
N ILE A 282 4.12 -5.61 -7.65
CA ILE A 282 4.78 -4.32 -7.34
C ILE A 282 3.92 -3.45 -6.42
N CYS A 283 2.60 -3.65 -6.43
CA CYS A 283 1.65 -2.90 -5.61
C CYS A 283 1.22 -3.77 -4.43
N GLY A 284 1.55 -3.33 -3.22
CA GLY A 284 1.20 -3.97 -1.95
C GLY A 284 2.22 -4.96 -1.39
N GLN A 285 1.99 -5.36 -0.13
CA GLN A 285 2.88 -6.27 0.60
C GLN A 285 3.14 -7.59 -0.16
N ASN A 286 4.41 -7.99 -0.20
CA ASN A 286 4.83 -9.22 -0.84
C ASN A 286 4.10 -10.45 -0.26
N LYS A 287 3.46 -11.27 -1.11
CA LYS A 287 2.64 -12.40 -0.66
C LYS A 287 3.45 -13.46 0.07
N PHE A 288 4.72 -13.63 -0.27
CA PHE A 288 5.62 -14.55 0.41
C PHE A 288 5.94 -14.02 1.81
N THR A 289 6.32 -12.75 1.94
CA THR A 289 6.55 -12.13 3.27
C THR A 289 5.30 -12.24 4.15
N LYS A 290 4.13 -11.85 3.63
CA LYS A 290 2.85 -12.00 4.35
C LYS A 290 2.60 -13.45 4.75
N PHE A 291 2.79 -14.39 3.83
CA PHE A 291 2.62 -15.81 4.10
C PHE A 291 3.49 -16.31 5.25
N ILE A 292 4.76 -15.89 5.33
CA ILE A 292 5.67 -16.26 6.42
C ILE A 292 5.27 -15.61 7.75
N LEU A 293 4.85 -14.34 7.72
CA LEU A 293 4.37 -13.64 8.91
C LEU A 293 3.08 -14.27 9.47
N ASP A 294 2.20 -14.78 8.60
CA ASP A 294 0.93 -15.41 8.97
C ASP A 294 1.06 -16.88 9.41
N LEU A 295 2.24 -17.51 9.29
CA LEU A 295 2.45 -18.92 9.66
C LEU A 295 2.03 -19.27 11.09
N PRO A 296 2.30 -18.43 12.11
CA PRO A 296 1.89 -18.75 13.47
C PRO A 296 0.37 -18.66 13.66
N GLY A 297 -0.28 -17.68 13.00
CA GLY A 297 -1.71 -17.39 13.18
C GLY A 297 -2.67 -18.38 12.50
N LYS A 298 -2.20 -19.26 11.62
CA LYS A 298 -3.05 -20.29 10.98
C LYS A 298 -3.33 -21.50 11.86
N ASN A 299 -2.54 -21.69 12.92
CA ASN A 299 -2.80 -22.66 13.97
C ASN A 299 -2.99 -21.86 15.27
N ASN A 300 -4.23 -21.56 15.66
CA ASN A 300 -4.51 -20.61 16.75
C ASN A 300 -3.82 -21.02 18.07
N ARG A 301 -3.81 -22.32 18.41
CA ARG A 301 -3.36 -22.79 19.73
C ARG A 301 -1.85 -22.58 19.98
N PRO A 302 -0.94 -22.88 19.05
CA PRO A 302 0.49 -22.75 19.36
C PRO A 302 1.02 -21.31 19.45
N SER A 303 0.36 -20.35 18.77
CA SER A 303 0.69 -18.92 18.90
C SER A 303 0.35 -18.34 20.29
N LEU A 304 -0.59 -18.96 21.01
CA LEU A 304 -0.94 -18.58 22.37
C LEU A 304 0.20 -18.84 23.37
N TYR A 305 1.07 -19.83 23.10
CA TYR A 305 2.25 -20.13 23.93
C TYR A 305 3.35 -19.08 23.83
N ASP A 306 3.31 -18.17 22.85
CA ASP A 306 4.25 -17.04 22.76
C ASP A 306 4.08 -16.03 23.90
N SER A 307 2.93 -16.07 24.59
CA SER A 307 2.70 -15.30 25.82
C SER A 307 3.71 -15.64 26.93
N PHE A 308 4.29 -16.84 26.88
CA PHE A 308 5.44 -17.21 27.71
C PHE A 308 6.74 -16.80 27.01
N ALA A 309 7.43 -15.79 27.53
CA ALA A 309 8.63 -15.21 26.91
C ALA A 309 9.75 -16.22 26.59
N SER A 310 9.82 -17.35 27.30
CA SER A 310 10.78 -18.44 27.08
C SER A 310 10.43 -19.37 25.92
N CYS A 311 9.19 -19.35 25.42
CA CYS A 311 8.72 -20.28 24.40
C CYS A 311 9.06 -19.82 22.98
N GLN A 312 8.88 -18.54 22.61
CA GLN A 312 9.18 -18.00 21.26
C GLN A 312 8.80 -18.96 20.11
N PHE A 313 7.60 -19.54 20.20
CA PHE A 313 7.08 -20.57 19.34
C PHE A 313 6.91 -20.07 17.90
N SER A 314 6.34 -18.87 17.72
CA SER A 314 6.19 -18.22 16.41
C SER A 314 7.50 -18.15 15.63
N ASP A 315 8.57 -17.71 16.30
CA ASP A 315 9.87 -17.52 15.67
C ASP A 315 10.55 -18.87 15.39
N THR A 316 10.35 -19.85 16.26
CA THR A 316 10.83 -21.22 16.05
C THR A 316 10.17 -21.87 14.83
N VAL A 317 8.84 -21.74 14.67
CA VAL A 317 8.10 -22.23 13.49
C VAL A 317 8.59 -21.53 12.22
N LYS A 318 8.74 -20.21 12.25
CA LYS A 318 9.26 -19.45 11.10
C LYS A 318 10.67 -19.92 10.72
N SER A 319 11.58 -20.07 11.68
CA SER A 319 12.93 -20.55 11.44
C SER A 319 12.97 -21.95 10.84
N ILE A 320 12.23 -22.91 11.41
CA ILE A 320 12.17 -24.29 10.90
C ILE A 320 11.58 -24.33 9.48
N THR A 321 10.55 -23.53 9.22
CA THR A 321 9.93 -23.40 7.89
C THR A 321 10.93 -22.84 6.89
N CYS A 322 11.52 -21.68 7.20
CA CYS A 322 12.45 -20.96 6.35
C CYS A 322 13.78 -21.71 6.11
N ALA A 323 14.22 -22.56 7.05
CA ALA A 323 15.39 -23.42 6.90
C ALA A 323 15.26 -24.45 5.77
N SER A 324 14.04 -24.73 5.31
CA SER A 324 13.78 -25.68 4.22
C SER A 324 14.03 -25.08 2.83
N ILE A 325 14.40 -23.79 2.74
CA ILE A 325 14.71 -23.08 1.50
C ILE A 325 16.21 -22.73 1.46
N PRO A 326 16.95 -23.15 0.41
CA PRO A 326 18.38 -22.82 0.26
C PRO A 326 18.65 -21.31 0.22
N PHE A 327 19.81 -20.88 0.74
CA PHE A 327 20.20 -19.45 0.79
C PHE A 327 20.23 -18.73 -0.57
N ASP A 328 20.43 -19.45 -1.67
CA ASP A 328 20.37 -18.88 -3.02
C ASP A 328 18.98 -18.38 -3.40
N PHE A 329 17.91 -19.05 -2.96
CA PHE A 329 16.55 -18.54 -3.17
C PHE A 329 16.28 -17.29 -2.33
N TRP A 330 16.86 -17.18 -1.13
CA TRP A 330 16.79 -15.95 -0.33
C TRP A 330 17.56 -14.79 -0.99
N ASN A 331 18.68 -15.08 -1.65
CA ASN A 331 19.41 -14.10 -2.46
C ASN A 331 18.57 -13.64 -3.67
N LEU A 332 17.94 -14.58 -4.37
CA LEU A 332 17.02 -14.27 -5.45
C LEU A 332 15.82 -13.44 -4.97
N LEU A 333 15.22 -13.79 -3.82
CA LEU A 333 14.14 -13.01 -3.20
C LEU A 333 14.59 -11.59 -2.90
N SER A 334 15.77 -11.42 -2.32
CA SER A 334 16.33 -10.10 -2.04
C SER A 334 16.50 -9.27 -3.32
N GLN A 335 16.94 -9.90 -4.42
CA GLN A 335 17.02 -9.24 -5.72
C GLN A 335 15.64 -8.92 -6.32
N ILE A 336 14.67 -9.81 -6.15
CA ILE A 336 13.27 -9.57 -6.54
C ILE A 336 12.75 -8.31 -5.82
N LEU A 337 12.84 -8.30 -4.50
CA LEU A 337 12.36 -7.21 -3.64
C LEU A 337 13.09 -5.90 -3.95
N SER A 338 14.40 -5.92 -4.20
CA SER A 338 15.15 -4.71 -4.56
C SER A 338 14.73 -4.17 -5.94
N LYS A 339 14.58 -5.02 -6.96
CA LYS A 339 14.11 -4.61 -8.30
C LYS A 339 12.66 -4.10 -8.27
N GLN A 340 11.81 -4.71 -7.44
CA GLN A 340 10.44 -4.27 -7.20
C GLN A 340 10.36 -3.10 -6.20
N LYS A 341 11.50 -2.59 -5.73
CA LYS A 341 11.63 -1.46 -4.78
C LYS A 341 10.83 -1.65 -3.48
N GLN A 342 10.74 -2.89 -3.02
CA GLN A 342 10.17 -3.33 -1.73
C GLN A 342 11.26 -3.50 -0.65
N GLU A 343 12.47 -2.98 -0.89
CA GLU A 343 13.66 -3.28 -0.06
C GLU A 343 13.54 -2.81 1.40
N GLN A 344 12.81 -1.72 1.69
CA GLN A 344 12.76 -1.14 3.03
C GLN A 344 12.01 -2.01 4.06
N LYS A 345 10.89 -2.64 3.67
CA LYS A 345 10.04 -3.41 4.59
C LYS A 345 10.18 -4.92 4.36
N ASP A 346 10.04 -5.37 3.11
CA ASP A 346 10.12 -6.79 2.80
C ASP A 346 11.58 -7.24 2.58
N GLY A 347 12.44 -6.36 2.06
CA GLY A 347 13.85 -6.67 1.83
C GLY A 347 14.67 -6.81 3.12
N SER A 348 14.38 -6.00 4.14
CA SER A 348 14.92 -6.17 5.49
C SER A 348 14.49 -7.51 6.08
N PHE A 349 13.20 -7.84 6.01
CA PHE A 349 12.67 -9.13 6.45
C PHE A 349 13.42 -10.34 5.85
N ALA A 350 13.65 -10.36 4.53
CA ALA A 350 14.38 -11.45 3.90
C ALA A 350 15.86 -11.54 4.37
N LYS A 351 16.52 -10.39 4.58
CA LYS A 351 17.88 -10.33 5.12
C LYS A 351 17.94 -10.77 6.58
N ASP A 352 16.94 -10.41 7.38
CA ASP A 352 16.84 -10.73 8.80
C ASP A 352 16.63 -12.24 9.00
N ILE A 353 15.70 -12.85 8.26
CA ILE A 353 15.49 -14.31 8.27
C ILE A 353 16.77 -15.04 7.87
N LYS A 354 17.46 -14.60 6.82
CA LYS A 354 18.73 -15.22 6.39
C LYS A 354 19.79 -15.14 7.49
N THR A 355 19.91 -13.99 8.14
CA THR A 355 20.88 -13.77 9.23
C THR A 355 20.52 -14.64 10.44
N LEU A 356 19.25 -14.71 10.80
CA LEU A 356 18.72 -15.56 11.87
C LEU A 356 19.07 -17.04 11.62
N LEU A 357 18.81 -17.54 10.42
CA LEU A 357 19.12 -18.93 10.03
C LEU A 357 20.63 -19.21 10.09
N ALA A 358 21.47 -18.26 9.68
CA ALA A 358 22.93 -18.40 9.77
C ALA A 358 23.44 -18.47 11.22
N ILE A 359 22.89 -17.64 12.10
CA ILE A 359 23.21 -17.66 13.53
C ILE A 359 22.72 -18.96 14.17
N GLN A 360 21.47 -19.35 13.94
CA GLN A 360 20.87 -20.53 14.56
C GLN A 360 21.53 -21.83 14.08
N SER A 361 21.83 -21.97 12.79
CA SER A 361 22.53 -23.15 12.24
C SER A 361 23.95 -23.35 12.77
N SER A 362 24.59 -22.26 13.22
CA SER A 362 25.91 -22.29 13.85
C SER A 362 25.86 -22.61 15.35
N SER A 363 24.65 -22.65 15.94
CA SER A 363 24.46 -22.97 17.35
C SER A 363 24.44 -24.48 17.59
N ASN A 364 25.01 -24.92 18.72
CA ASN A 364 25.00 -26.34 19.13
C ASN A 364 23.68 -26.78 19.81
N THR A 365 22.66 -25.93 19.80
CA THR A 365 21.33 -26.22 20.36
C THR A 365 20.60 -27.28 19.53
N GLU A 366 19.61 -27.96 20.09
CA GLU A 366 18.79 -28.91 19.31
C GLU A 366 18.05 -28.23 18.15
N LEU A 367 17.53 -27.02 18.36
CA LEU A 367 16.97 -26.19 17.28
C LEU A 367 18.03 -25.89 16.20
N GLY A 368 19.25 -25.51 16.61
CA GLY A 368 20.36 -25.27 15.69
C GLY A 368 20.73 -26.50 14.85
N LYS A 369 20.75 -27.69 15.47
CA LYS A 369 20.98 -28.97 14.78
C LYS A 369 19.87 -29.28 13.77
N ILE A 370 18.59 -29.07 14.13
CA ILE A 370 17.45 -29.27 13.22
C ILE A 370 17.55 -28.31 12.03
N ILE A 371 17.80 -27.02 12.29
CA ILE A 371 17.93 -26.00 11.25
C ILE A 371 19.10 -26.33 10.33
N ASN A 372 20.28 -26.64 10.88
CA ASN A 372 21.45 -26.99 10.10
C ASN A 372 21.18 -28.23 9.22
N ARG A 373 20.56 -29.28 9.78
CA ARG A 373 20.16 -30.46 9.03
C ARG A 373 19.23 -30.10 7.86
N LYS A 374 18.18 -29.30 8.10
CA LYS A 374 17.25 -28.86 7.05
C LYS A 374 17.93 -28.04 5.97
N ILE A 375 18.81 -27.10 6.33
CA ILE A 375 19.58 -26.30 5.38
C ILE A 375 20.47 -27.21 4.53
N MET A 376 21.18 -28.16 5.14
CA MET A 376 22.06 -29.08 4.42
C MET A 376 21.27 -30.00 3.48
N THR A 377 20.19 -30.64 3.96
CA THR A 377 19.30 -31.47 3.14
C THR A 377 18.69 -30.67 1.98
N ALA A 378 18.25 -29.43 2.21
CA ALA A 378 17.72 -28.57 1.15
C ALA A 378 18.78 -28.18 0.11
N ALA A 379 20.01 -27.93 0.55
CA ALA A 379 21.12 -27.48 -0.29
C ALA A 379 21.78 -28.62 -1.10
N SER A 380 21.78 -29.85 -0.59
CA SER A 380 22.44 -31.00 -1.25
C SER A 380 21.45 -32.01 -1.82
N GLU A 381 20.60 -32.61 -0.98
CA GLU A 381 19.75 -33.75 -1.34
C GLU A 381 18.52 -33.35 -2.15
N GLN A 382 17.88 -32.23 -1.80
CA GLN A 382 16.63 -31.80 -2.42
C GLN A 382 16.81 -30.71 -3.49
N ARG A 383 18.04 -30.23 -3.71
CA ARG A 383 18.28 -29.02 -4.48
C ARG A 383 17.75 -29.09 -5.92
N GLU A 384 17.99 -30.20 -6.62
CA GLU A 384 17.47 -30.40 -7.99
C GLU A 384 15.94 -30.45 -8.03
N PHE A 385 15.32 -31.09 -7.03
CA PHE A 385 13.86 -31.13 -6.89
C PHE A 385 13.30 -29.73 -6.64
N LEU A 386 13.91 -28.93 -5.76
CA LEU A 386 13.50 -27.56 -5.47
C LEU A 386 13.69 -26.62 -6.67
N ASP A 387 14.77 -26.77 -7.43
CA ASP A 387 14.99 -26.02 -8.67
C ASP A 387 13.85 -26.30 -9.68
N THR A 388 13.50 -27.58 -9.84
CA THR A 388 12.38 -28.03 -10.70
C THR A 388 11.03 -27.51 -10.19
N ALA A 389 10.80 -27.57 -8.87
CA ALA A 389 9.57 -27.10 -8.23
C ALA A 389 9.39 -25.58 -8.41
N PHE A 390 10.46 -24.80 -8.28
CA PHE A 390 10.41 -23.35 -8.49
C PHE A 390 10.11 -22.98 -9.95
N VAL A 391 10.72 -23.67 -10.93
CA VAL A 391 10.39 -23.46 -12.34
C VAL A 391 8.91 -23.78 -12.62
N ASN A 392 8.41 -24.92 -12.13
CA ASN A 392 6.99 -25.26 -12.24
C ASN A 392 6.10 -24.18 -11.62
N ALA A 393 6.46 -23.70 -10.44
CA ALA A 393 5.72 -22.66 -9.74
C ALA A 393 5.70 -21.33 -10.49
N ILE A 394 6.82 -20.89 -11.09
CA ILE A 394 6.84 -19.67 -11.90
C ILE A 394 5.98 -19.83 -13.15
N VAL A 395 6.12 -20.93 -13.89
CA VAL A 395 5.34 -21.15 -15.13
C VAL A 395 3.84 -21.24 -14.82
N SER A 396 3.46 -21.95 -13.77
CA SER A 396 2.07 -22.01 -13.29
C SER A 396 1.57 -20.64 -12.82
N ALA A 397 2.42 -19.80 -12.22
CA ALA A 397 2.05 -18.44 -11.83
C ALA A 397 1.85 -17.50 -13.04
N ILE A 398 2.51 -17.75 -14.18
CA ILE A 398 2.24 -17.05 -15.44
C ILE A 398 0.85 -17.43 -15.96
N GLU A 399 0.50 -18.72 -15.90
CA GLU A 399 -0.82 -19.24 -16.31
C GLU A 399 -1.96 -18.70 -15.42
N HIS A 400 -1.86 -18.80 -14.09
CA HIS A 400 -2.95 -18.50 -13.17
C HIS A 400 -3.28 -17.01 -12.97
N LYS A 401 -2.30 -16.11 -13.14
CA LYS A 401 -2.49 -14.67 -12.86
C LYS A 401 -2.72 -13.82 -14.10
N SER A 402 -2.64 -14.43 -15.27
CA SER A 402 -2.91 -13.77 -16.54
C SER A 402 -4.04 -14.49 -17.31
N PRO A 403 -5.17 -14.84 -16.65
CA PRO A 403 -6.29 -15.42 -17.38
C PRO A 403 -6.84 -14.34 -18.33
N VAL A 404 -7.11 -14.74 -19.57
CA VAL A 404 -7.95 -13.93 -20.46
C VAL A 404 -9.31 -13.86 -19.77
N SER A 405 -9.71 -12.67 -19.29
CA SER A 405 -10.99 -12.48 -18.61
C SER A 405 -12.13 -12.97 -19.50
N MET A 406 -12.81 -14.02 -19.06
CA MET A 406 -14.09 -14.43 -19.61
C MET A 406 -15.13 -13.39 -19.23
N THR A 407 -15.44 -12.48 -20.14
CA THR A 407 -16.69 -11.73 -20.11
C THR A 407 -17.06 -11.37 -21.54
N ASP A 408 -17.44 -12.41 -22.28
CA ASP A 408 -18.55 -12.25 -23.22
C ASP A 408 -19.72 -12.99 -22.55
N ALA A 409 -20.60 -12.24 -21.90
CA ALA A 409 -21.76 -12.78 -21.17
C ALA A 409 -22.75 -13.55 -22.08
N ASN A 410 -22.47 -13.61 -23.40
CA ASN A 410 -23.39 -14.11 -24.42
C ASN A 410 -22.88 -15.36 -25.16
N ASN A 411 -21.67 -15.87 -24.93
CA ASN A 411 -21.19 -17.07 -25.64
C ASN A 411 -20.34 -17.98 -24.74
N HIS A 412 -20.96 -19.07 -24.31
CA HIS A 412 -20.35 -20.18 -23.55
C HIS A 412 -19.37 -21.03 -24.40
N ASN A 413 -18.33 -20.43 -24.95
CA ASN A 413 -17.23 -21.18 -25.55
C ASN A 413 -16.10 -21.37 -24.53
N TYR A 414 -15.92 -22.62 -24.11
CA TYR A 414 -14.80 -23.08 -23.28
C TYR A 414 -13.45 -22.74 -23.91
N ILE A 415 -12.56 -22.08 -23.16
CA ILE A 415 -11.17 -21.85 -23.58
C ILE A 415 -10.29 -23.06 -23.23
N SER A 416 -9.31 -23.32 -24.10
CA SER A 416 -8.24 -24.31 -23.96
C SER A 416 -7.52 -24.22 -22.60
N PRO A 417 -7.26 -25.35 -21.91
CA PRO A 417 -6.28 -25.38 -20.84
C PRO A 417 -4.92 -24.84 -21.36
N ASN A 418 -4.13 -24.17 -20.51
CA ASN A 418 -2.80 -23.61 -20.80
C ASN A 418 -2.72 -22.26 -21.56
N ALA A 419 -3.73 -21.37 -21.52
CA ALA A 419 -3.62 -20.03 -22.11
C ALA A 419 -3.14 -18.97 -21.09
N ALA A 420 -2.22 -18.09 -21.47
CA ALA A 420 -1.71 -17.00 -20.64
C ALA A 420 -1.56 -15.69 -21.41
N ARG A 421 -1.90 -14.55 -20.81
CA ARG A 421 -1.67 -13.22 -21.38
C ARG A 421 -0.22 -12.75 -21.14
N ILE A 422 0.36 -12.10 -22.13
CA ILE A 422 1.62 -11.37 -21.97
C ILE A 422 1.29 -9.96 -21.44
N ASP A 423 1.71 -9.69 -20.21
CA ASP A 423 1.55 -8.38 -19.54
C ASP A 423 2.79 -8.09 -18.67
N PRO A 424 2.88 -6.92 -18.00
CA PRO A 424 4.01 -6.60 -17.15
C PRO A 424 4.30 -7.64 -16.05
N LYS A 425 3.27 -8.26 -15.46
CA LYS A 425 3.44 -9.26 -14.38
C LYS A 425 3.97 -10.59 -14.89
N SER A 426 3.55 -11.01 -16.08
CA SER A 426 4.08 -12.19 -16.77
C SER A 426 5.52 -11.94 -17.25
N LEU A 427 5.80 -10.72 -17.73
CA LEU A 427 7.14 -10.31 -18.12
C LEU A 427 8.12 -10.36 -16.94
N GLU A 428 7.77 -9.81 -15.78
CA GLU A 428 8.63 -9.91 -14.58
C GLU A 428 8.94 -11.37 -14.22
N LYS A 429 7.94 -12.26 -14.27
CA LYS A 429 8.15 -13.69 -14.00
C LYS A 429 9.14 -14.33 -14.97
N LEU A 430 9.05 -13.99 -16.26
CA LEU A 430 10.01 -14.48 -17.26
C LEU A 430 11.43 -13.94 -17.01
N ILE A 431 11.57 -12.65 -16.64
CA ILE A 431 12.87 -12.05 -16.28
C ILE A 431 13.48 -12.78 -15.08
N PHE A 432 12.70 -13.03 -14.03
CA PHE A 432 13.22 -13.71 -12.84
C PHE A 432 13.45 -15.21 -13.05
N LEU A 433 12.74 -15.85 -13.98
CA LEU A 433 13.04 -17.21 -14.41
C LEU A 433 14.39 -17.28 -15.12
N GLU A 434 14.68 -16.36 -16.04
CA GLU A 434 15.99 -16.25 -16.70
C GLU A 434 17.10 -16.03 -15.67
N LEU A 435 16.93 -15.05 -14.77
CA LEU A 435 17.90 -14.78 -13.70
C LEU A 435 18.13 -16.00 -12.80
N PHE A 436 17.07 -16.73 -12.44
CA PHE A 436 17.18 -17.94 -11.64
C PHE A 436 18.03 -19.00 -12.36
N ILE A 437 17.78 -19.21 -13.65
CA ILE A 437 18.51 -20.18 -14.47
C ILE A 437 19.99 -19.80 -14.61
N GLU A 438 20.27 -18.52 -14.85
CA GLU A 438 21.64 -18.04 -15.09
C GLU A 438 22.50 -17.94 -13.83
N GLY A 439 21.90 -17.70 -12.66
CA GLY A 439 22.65 -17.36 -11.45
C GLY A 439 22.38 -18.21 -10.21
N TYR A 440 21.30 -18.98 -10.15
CA TYR A 440 20.79 -19.52 -8.87
C TYR A 440 20.38 -20.99 -8.89
N CYS A 441 20.42 -21.68 -10.01
CA CYS A 441 20.11 -23.11 -10.10
C CYS A 441 21.38 -23.96 -10.19
N THR A 442 21.29 -25.23 -9.79
CA THR A 442 22.46 -26.14 -9.75
C THR A 442 22.85 -26.72 -11.11
N ASN A 443 21.88 -26.93 -12.00
CA ASN A 443 22.11 -27.47 -13.35
C ASN A 443 21.41 -26.62 -14.41
N GLN A 444 22.04 -25.48 -14.73
CA GLN A 444 21.54 -24.51 -15.70
C GLN A 444 21.09 -25.16 -17.02
N SER A 445 21.88 -26.10 -17.57
CA SER A 445 21.56 -26.71 -18.86
C SER A 445 20.28 -27.57 -18.83
N ARG A 446 20.07 -28.34 -17.75
CA ARG A 446 18.89 -29.18 -17.56
C ARG A 446 17.66 -28.33 -17.25
N ILE A 447 17.79 -27.38 -16.33
CA ILE A 447 16.70 -26.49 -15.90
C ILE A 447 16.28 -25.55 -17.03
N SER A 448 17.22 -25.05 -17.85
CA SER A 448 16.92 -24.28 -19.07
C SER A 448 16.11 -25.10 -20.09
N LYS A 449 16.49 -26.36 -20.34
CA LYS A 449 15.71 -27.26 -21.21
C LYS A 449 14.31 -27.54 -20.64
N TYR A 450 14.23 -27.79 -19.34
CA TYR A 450 12.97 -28.07 -18.65
C TYR A 450 12.01 -26.87 -18.65
N SER A 451 12.50 -25.68 -18.32
CA SER A 451 11.72 -24.43 -18.38
C SER A 451 11.25 -24.13 -19.81
N SER A 452 12.11 -24.30 -20.82
CA SER A 452 11.73 -24.15 -22.23
C SER A 452 10.61 -25.10 -22.63
N LEU A 453 10.69 -26.38 -22.19
CA LEU A 453 9.65 -27.37 -22.45
C LEU A 453 8.32 -27.00 -21.78
N LEU A 454 8.34 -26.54 -20.53
CA LEU A 454 7.13 -26.13 -19.82
C LEU A 454 6.49 -24.89 -20.44
N LEU A 455 7.30 -23.86 -20.71
CA LEU A 455 6.83 -22.64 -21.36
C LEU A 455 6.24 -22.93 -22.74
N SER A 456 6.83 -23.85 -23.51
CA SER A 456 6.33 -24.21 -24.86
C SER A 456 4.92 -24.79 -24.88
N LYS A 457 4.39 -25.22 -23.73
CA LYS A 457 3.01 -25.72 -23.60
C LYS A 457 1.98 -24.60 -23.41
N LEU A 458 2.43 -23.39 -23.07
CA LEU A 458 1.55 -22.24 -22.89
C LEU A 458 1.18 -21.63 -24.24
N SER A 459 -0.09 -21.31 -24.41
CA SER A 459 -0.56 -20.45 -25.50
C SER A 459 -0.54 -18.99 -25.03
N LEU A 460 0.36 -18.20 -25.59
CA LEU A 460 0.58 -16.81 -25.19
C LEU A 460 -0.29 -15.85 -26.03
N LYS A 461 -1.06 -15.00 -25.33
CA LYS A 461 -1.97 -14.00 -25.89
C LYS A 461 -1.36 -12.60 -25.82
N THR A 462 -1.41 -11.86 -26.93
CA THR A 462 -0.69 -10.59 -27.13
C THR A 462 -1.55 -9.41 -27.58
N GLU A 463 -2.86 -9.63 -27.71
CA GLU A 463 -3.81 -8.70 -28.33
C GLU A 463 -3.81 -7.33 -27.64
N ASN A 464 -3.79 -7.32 -26.30
CA ASN A 464 -3.85 -6.08 -25.51
C ASN A 464 -2.48 -5.62 -24.96
N THR A 465 -1.41 -6.34 -25.29
CA THR A 465 -0.06 -6.05 -24.79
C THR A 465 0.54 -4.82 -25.46
N SER A 466 1.17 -3.96 -24.66
CA SER A 466 1.90 -2.77 -25.12
C SER A 466 3.17 -3.15 -25.89
N VAL A 467 3.60 -2.25 -26.79
CA VAL A 467 4.80 -2.43 -27.63
C VAL A 467 6.05 -2.66 -26.78
N LYS A 468 6.18 -1.94 -25.66
CA LYS A 468 7.31 -2.06 -24.74
C LYS A 468 7.36 -3.44 -24.09
N VAL A 469 6.24 -3.92 -23.56
CA VAL A 469 6.17 -5.26 -22.95
C VAL A 469 6.45 -6.33 -24.00
N LEU A 470 5.84 -6.24 -25.20
CA LEU A 470 6.09 -7.19 -26.29
C LEU A 470 7.56 -7.26 -26.70
N SER A 471 8.25 -6.13 -26.81
CA SER A 471 9.68 -6.11 -27.16
C SER A 471 10.55 -6.81 -26.13
N HIS A 472 10.24 -6.66 -24.84
CA HIS A 472 10.98 -7.37 -23.79
C HIS A 472 10.61 -8.85 -23.73
N SER A 473 9.32 -9.18 -23.88
CA SER A 473 8.85 -10.56 -23.94
C SER A 473 9.42 -11.32 -25.13
N GLU A 474 9.54 -10.70 -26.31
CA GLU A 474 10.16 -11.31 -27.48
C GLU A 474 11.60 -11.76 -27.19
N LYS A 475 12.42 -10.89 -26.57
CA LYS A 475 13.81 -11.22 -26.20
C LYS A 475 13.88 -12.44 -25.28
N LEU A 476 13.05 -12.48 -24.25
CA LEU A 476 13.01 -13.59 -23.28
C LEU A 476 12.45 -14.87 -23.90
N LEU A 477 11.39 -14.77 -24.68
CA LEU A 477 10.79 -15.94 -25.34
C LEU A 477 11.72 -16.52 -26.41
N LYS A 478 12.55 -15.68 -27.04
CA LYS A 478 13.66 -16.14 -27.90
C LYS A 478 14.71 -16.91 -27.10
N TYR A 479 15.08 -16.43 -25.91
CA TYR A 479 15.97 -17.16 -25.00
C TYR A 479 15.41 -18.54 -24.63
N PHE A 480 14.11 -18.61 -24.27
CA PHE A 480 13.41 -19.85 -23.95
C PHE A 480 12.99 -20.69 -25.16
N LYS A 481 13.32 -20.26 -26.39
CA LYS A 481 12.96 -20.94 -27.65
C LYS A 481 11.46 -21.24 -27.76
N HIS A 482 10.62 -20.31 -27.33
CA HIS A 482 9.17 -20.49 -27.35
C HIS A 482 8.64 -20.62 -28.79
N PRO A 483 7.73 -21.57 -29.09
CA PRO A 483 7.22 -21.78 -30.45
C PRO A 483 6.54 -20.56 -31.09
N GLN A 484 5.82 -19.77 -30.29
CA GLN A 484 5.16 -18.53 -30.76
C GLN A 484 6.09 -17.31 -30.88
N CYS A 485 7.40 -17.44 -30.64
CA CYS A 485 8.32 -16.29 -30.76
C CYS A 485 8.26 -15.58 -32.14
N PRO A 486 8.17 -16.29 -33.30
CA PRO A 486 8.03 -15.63 -34.60
C PRO A 486 6.70 -14.86 -34.75
N GLU A 487 5.60 -15.42 -34.23
CA GLU A 487 4.28 -14.77 -34.21
C GLU A 487 4.32 -13.48 -33.37
N ILE A 488 4.92 -13.55 -32.18
CA ILE A 488 5.09 -12.40 -31.28
C ILE A 488 5.98 -11.34 -31.90
N SER A 489 7.07 -11.73 -32.58
CA SER A 489 7.94 -10.82 -33.33
C SER A 489 7.18 -10.10 -34.44
N SER A 490 6.35 -10.83 -35.20
CA SER A 490 5.46 -10.24 -36.21
C SER A 490 4.46 -9.26 -35.60
N ASN A 491 3.79 -9.62 -34.51
CA ASN A 491 2.83 -8.77 -33.81
C ASN A 491 3.49 -7.51 -33.22
N LEU A 492 4.71 -7.64 -32.67
CA LEU A 492 5.53 -6.52 -32.24
C LEU A 492 5.81 -5.58 -33.42
N HIS A 493 6.27 -6.11 -34.55
CA HIS A 493 6.53 -5.31 -35.75
C HIS A 493 5.29 -4.58 -36.25
N ILE A 494 4.13 -5.25 -36.29
CA ILE A 494 2.86 -4.63 -36.70
C ILE A 494 2.47 -3.49 -35.75
N LYS A 495 2.43 -3.74 -34.44
CA LYS A 495 2.06 -2.72 -33.44
C LYS A 495 3.06 -1.58 -33.38
N PHE A 496 4.35 -1.89 -33.46
CA PHE A 496 5.42 -0.89 -33.50
C PHE A 496 5.28 -0.01 -34.75
N ASN A 497 5.17 -0.61 -35.94
CA ASN A 497 5.03 0.14 -37.19
C ASN A 497 3.75 0.98 -37.21
N SER A 498 2.62 0.43 -36.74
CA SER A 498 1.37 1.17 -36.60
C SER A 498 1.52 2.40 -35.71
N LYS A 499 2.23 2.28 -34.58
CA LYS A 499 2.49 3.42 -33.69
C LYS A 499 3.44 4.44 -34.33
N ILE A 500 4.46 3.99 -35.06
CA ILE A 500 5.34 4.87 -35.83
C ILE A 500 4.58 5.57 -36.97
N ASP A 501 3.64 4.87 -37.64
CA ASP A 501 2.79 5.43 -38.69
C ASP A 501 1.83 6.48 -38.12
N ASP A 502 1.22 6.23 -36.95
CA ASP A 502 0.40 7.21 -36.22
C ASP A 502 1.19 8.50 -35.92
N LEU A 503 2.38 8.36 -35.32
CA LEU A 503 3.26 9.50 -35.05
C LEU A 503 3.72 10.20 -36.33
N SER A 504 4.03 9.44 -37.39
CA SER A 504 4.41 9.98 -38.69
C SER A 504 3.24 10.75 -39.32
N GLN A 505 2.03 10.24 -39.21
CA GLN A 505 0.83 10.87 -39.75
C GLN A 505 0.52 12.19 -39.03
N LYS A 506 0.74 12.29 -37.72
CA LYS A 506 0.63 13.57 -36.98
C LYS A 506 1.59 14.61 -37.54
N ILE A 507 2.83 14.22 -37.85
CA ILE A 507 3.81 15.10 -38.49
C ILE A 507 3.38 15.47 -39.91
N VAL A 508 2.91 14.51 -40.70
CA VAL A 508 2.39 14.76 -42.07
C VAL A 508 1.23 15.75 -42.04
N LEU A 509 0.23 15.52 -41.19
CA LEU A 509 -0.92 16.43 -41.05
C LEU A 509 -0.48 17.84 -40.65
N PHE A 510 0.45 17.96 -39.71
CA PHE A 510 1.06 19.25 -39.39
C PHE A 510 1.72 19.88 -40.62
N LEU A 511 2.55 19.14 -41.37
CA LEU A 511 3.19 19.65 -42.59
C LEU A 511 2.15 20.08 -43.65
N GLU A 512 1.06 19.35 -43.82
CA GLU A 512 -0.03 19.69 -44.74
C GLU A 512 -0.85 20.91 -44.29
N GLU A 513 -1.18 21.01 -43.01
CA GLU A 513 -1.89 22.16 -42.44
C GLU A 513 -1.10 23.45 -42.65
N THR A 514 0.22 23.38 -42.54
CA THR A 514 1.07 24.55 -42.70
C THR A 514 1.12 25.12 -44.12
N LYS A 515 0.70 24.33 -45.11
CA LYS A 515 0.46 24.81 -46.48
C LYS A 515 -0.72 25.79 -46.55
N LYS A 516 -1.73 25.56 -45.73
CA LYS A 516 -2.99 26.33 -45.69
C LYS A 516 -2.88 27.60 -44.87
N THR A 517 -1.87 27.72 -44.01
CA THR A 517 -1.63 28.94 -43.24
C THR A 517 -1.22 30.11 -44.13
N GLU A 518 -1.94 31.23 -43.99
CA GLU A 518 -1.65 32.49 -44.66
C GLU A 518 -0.30 33.08 -44.21
N PRO A 519 0.35 33.90 -45.06
CA PRO A 519 1.48 34.73 -44.64
C PRO A 519 1.09 35.59 -43.43
N GLY A 520 1.83 35.49 -42.33
CA GLY A 520 1.54 36.20 -41.06
C GLY A 520 1.15 35.29 -39.88
N CYS A 521 0.81 34.01 -40.10
CA CYS A 521 0.49 33.05 -39.02
C CYS A 521 1.73 32.39 -38.36
N THR A 522 2.90 33.02 -38.42
CA THR A 522 4.20 32.47 -37.97
C THR A 522 4.20 32.07 -36.49
N LYS A 523 3.43 32.77 -35.64
CA LYS A 523 3.26 32.47 -34.21
C LYS A 523 2.50 31.16 -33.93
N SER A 524 1.35 30.96 -34.58
CA SER A 524 0.55 29.74 -34.39
C SER A 524 1.31 28.52 -34.92
N PHE A 525 1.98 28.66 -36.06
CA PHE A 525 2.89 27.63 -36.57
C PHE A 525 3.94 27.24 -35.54
N PHE A 526 4.67 28.21 -34.97
CA PHE A 526 5.74 27.91 -34.00
C PHE A 526 5.20 27.18 -32.77
N THR A 527 4.03 27.60 -32.28
CA THR A 527 3.37 26.98 -31.13
C THR A 527 2.99 25.53 -31.43
N ASN A 528 2.36 25.29 -32.60
CA ASN A 528 1.95 23.96 -33.03
C ASN A 528 3.17 23.05 -33.28
N LEU A 529 4.24 23.59 -33.87
CA LEU A 529 5.50 22.86 -34.08
C LEU A 529 6.06 22.39 -32.73
N LEU A 530 6.19 23.29 -31.75
CA LEU A 530 6.75 22.93 -30.46
C LEU A 530 5.89 21.89 -29.73
N SER A 531 4.57 22.07 -29.74
CA SER A 531 3.63 21.09 -29.16
C SER A 531 3.78 19.72 -29.80
N LEU A 532 3.89 19.65 -31.14
CA LEU A 532 4.08 18.41 -31.87
C LEU A 532 5.43 17.75 -31.54
N LEU A 533 6.53 18.51 -31.54
CA LEU A 533 7.85 17.95 -31.25
C LEU A 533 7.96 17.44 -29.82
N GLU A 534 7.32 18.12 -28.87
CA GLU A 534 7.22 17.68 -27.48
C GLU A 534 6.41 16.38 -27.35
N GLU A 535 5.21 16.34 -27.95
CA GLU A 535 4.35 15.15 -27.95
C GLU A 535 5.08 13.94 -28.55
N VAL A 536 5.71 14.11 -29.72
CA VAL A 536 6.50 13.06 -30.37
C VAL A 536 7.65 12.61 -29.47
N SER A 537 8.35 13.54 -28.81
CA SER A 537 9.48 13.20 -27.95
C SER A 537 9.07 12.43 -26.70
N VAL A 538 7.92 12.77 -26.11
CA VAL A 538 7.33 12.03 -25.00
C VAL A 538 6.93 10.62 -25.43
N GLU A 539 6.22 10.48 -26.55
CA GLU A 539 5.78 9.18 -27.06
C GLU A 539 6.95 8.25 -27.39
N LEU A 540 8.05 8.79 -27.91
CA LEU A 540 9.26 8.02 -28.21
C LEU A 540 9.96 7.47 -26.97
N ILE A 541 9.81 8.07 -25.77
CA ILE A 541 10.38 7.49 -24.52
C ILE A 541 9.72 6.16 -24.18
N HIS A 542 8.46 5.98 -24.57
CA HIS A 542 7.67 4.80 -24.24
C HIS A 542 7.84 3.65 -25.25
N LEU A 543 8.55 3.91 -26.36
CA LEU A 543 8.93 2.89 -27.33
C LEU A 543 10.27 2.22 -26.96
N PRO A 544 10.50 0.96 -27.38
CA PRO A 544 11.78 0.29 -27.18
C PRO A 544 12.92 1.03 -27.92
N ASP A 545 14.13 0.99 -27.34
CA ASP A 545 15.32 1.76 -27.76
C ASP A 545 15.81 1.57 -29.21
N SER A 546 15.18 0.68 -30.00
CA SER A 546 15.56 0.41 -31.40
C SER A 546 14.39 -0.22 -32.14
N PRO A 547 13.90 0.36 -33.26
CA PRO A 547 14.76 0.79 -34.37
C PRO A 547 14.62 2.26 -34.84
N THR A 548 13.64 3.03 -34.33
CA THR A 548 13.25 4.33 -34.89
C THR A 548 13.64 5.47 -33.96
N SER A 549 14.68 6.22 -34.32
CA SER A 549 15.01 7.46 -33.63
C SER A 549 14.06 8.58 -34.07
N PHE A 550 14.00 9.67 -33.29
CA PHE A 550 13.29 10.90 -33.66
C PHE A 550 13.61 11.34 -35.09
N GLU A 551 14.87 11.22 -35.51
CA GLU A 551 15.33 11.58 -36.84
C GLU A 551 14.75 10.66 -37.93
N LYS A 552 14.70 9.35 -37.70
CA LYS A 552 14.13 8.40 -38.67
C LYS A 552 12.63 8.59 -38.83
N LEU A 553 11.92 8.90 -37.74
CA LEU A 553 10.49 9.21 -37.78
C LEU A 553 10.22 10.45 -38.65
N ILE A 554 10.98 11.52 -38.45
CA ILE A 554 10.86 12.75 -39.24
C ILE A 554 11.21 12.48 -40.71
N GLU A 555 12.30 11.73 -40.99
CA GLU A 555 12.70 11.39 -42.36
C GLU A 555 11.60 10.61 -43.10
N LYS A 556 10.99 9.61 -42.44
CA LYS A 556 9.85 8.86 -42.97
C LYS A 556 8.64 9.77 -43.24
N SER A 557 8.34 10.68 -42.31
CA SER A 557 7.22 11.63 -42.45
C SER A 557 7.41 12.52 -43.67
N ILE A 558 8.61 13.09 -43.84
CA ILE A 558 8.95 13.99 -44.95
C ILE A 558 8.88 13.27 -46.30
N GLN A 559 9.32 12.01 -46.37
CA GLN A 559 9.23 11.20 -47.59
C GLN A 559 7.79 10.90 -48.02
N SER A 560 6.85 10.99 -47.09
CA SER A 560 5.41 10.74 -47.33
C SER A 560 4.67 11.99 -47.81
N VAL A 561 5.34 13.15 -47.81
CA VAL A 561 4.81 14.46 -48.19
C VAL A 561 5.41 14.87 -49.54
N SER A 562 4.68 15.66 -50.35
CA SER A 562 5.19 16.06 -51.67
C SER A 562 6.44 16.95 -51.54
N SER A 563 7.33 16.89 -52.54
CA SER A 563 8.56 17.70 -52.55
C SER A 563 8.26 19.20 -52.50
N GLU A 564 7.12 19.65 -53.02
CA GLU A 564 6.64 21.03 -52.97
C GLU A 564 6.26 21.47 -51.53
N GLU A 565 5.62 20.60 -50.76
CA GLU A 565 5.26 20.87 -49.35
C GLU A 565 6.49 21.01 -48.45
N VAL A 566 7.49 20.15 -48.64
CA VAL A 566 8.79 20.23 -47.95
C VAL A 566 9.52 21.53 -48.33
N ILE A 567 9.48 21.92 -49.61
CA ILE A 567 10.06 23.18 -50.09
C ILE A 567 9.38 24.40 -49.46
N ILE A 568 8.05 24.40 -49.35
CA ILE A 568 7.29 25.51 -48.74
C ILE A 568 7.66 25.67 -47.26
N LEU A 569 7.70 24.59 -46.49
CA LEU A 569 8.04 24.63 -45.06
C LEU A 569 9.48 25.12 -44.82
N THR A 570 10.42 24.62 -45.63
CA THR A 570 11.84 24.99 -45.53
C THR A 570 12.09 26.43 -45.97
N GLY A 571 11.48 26.83 -47.09
CA GLY A 571 11.65 28.13 -47.73
C GLY A 571 10.96 29.25 -46.97
N LYS A 572 9.74 29.03 -46.46
CA LYS A 572 8.94 30.07 -45.80
C LYS A 572 9.25 30.23 -44.32
N PHE A 573 9.40 29.15 -43.55
CA PHE A 573 9.40 29.23 -42.09
C PHE A 573 10.76 28.93 -41.46
N LEU A 574 11.37 27.76 -41.73
CA LEU A 574 12.62 27.37 -41.06
C LEU A 574 13.81 28.26 -41.42
N SER A 575 13.86 28.73 -42.67
CA SER A 575 14.91 29.65 -43.16
C SER A 575 14.61 31.13 -42.88
N SER A 576 13.43 31.44 -42.34
CA SER A 576 12.96 32.82 -42.14
C SER A 576 13.81 33.60 -41.13
N LYS A 577 13.79 34.93 -41.24
CA LYS A 577 14.39 35.81 -40.23
C LYS A 577 13.74 35.60 -38.85
N TRP A 578 12.42 35.38 -38.83
CA TRP A 578 11.65 35.10 -37.61
C TRP A 578 12.21 33.87 -36.87
N MET A 579 12.39 32.73 -37.55
CA MET A 579 12.92 31.51 -36.94
C MET A 579 14.37 31.68 -36.47
N LYS A 580 15.20 32.44 -37.21
CA LYS A 580 16.57 32.76 -36.76
C LYS A 580 16.57 33.57 -35.46
N ILE A 581 15.68 34.56 -35.34
CA ILE A 581 15.50 35.34 -34.11
C ILE A 581 14.96 34.45 -32.99
N ALA A 582 14.00 33.56 -33.29
CA ALA A 582 13.46 32.61 -32.32
C ALA A 582 14.55 31.69 -31.76
N LYS A 583 15.33 31.03 -32.62
CA LYS A 583 16.48 30.19 -32.20
C LYS A 583 17.49 30.97 -31.37
N LYS A 584 17.86 32.19 -31.80
CA LYS A 584 18.77 33.07 -31.03
C LYS A 584 18.19 33.40 -29.65
N THR A 585 16.88 33.61 -29.56
CA THR A 585 16.18 33.84 -28.29
C THR A 585 16.23 32.60 -27.41
N ILE A 586 15.92 31.41 -27.93
CA ILE A 586 15.98 30.15 -27.17
C ILE A 586 17.42 29.87 -26.70
N THR A 587 18.44 30.12 -27.54
CA THR A 587 19.85 30.01 -27.14
C THR A 587 20.19 30.99 -26.02
N LYS A 588 19.65 32.22 -26.06
CA LYS A 588 19.83 33.18 -24.97
C LYS A 588 19.14 32.70 -23.69
N LEU A 589 17.95 32.09 -23.77
CA LEU A 589 17.27 31.49 -22.61
C LEU A 589 18.12 30.38 -21.99
N GLY A 590 18.67 29.46 -22.79
CA GLY A 590 19.55 28.40 -22.29
C GLY A 590 20.82 28.91 -21.60
N LYS A 591 21.32 30.09 -21.98
CA LYS A 591 22.48 30.73 -21.31
C LYS A 591 22.11 31.47 -20.03
N THR A 592 20.86 31.88 -19.89
CA THR A 592 20.37 32.72 -18.79
C THR A 592 19.44 31.95 -17.85
N SER A 593 19.24 30.65 -18.08
CA SER A 593 18.42 29.77 -17.26
C SER A 593 19.16 28.48 -16.93
N LYS A 594 18.74 27.81 -15.86
CA LYS A 594 19.16 26.45 -15.50
C LYS A 594 18.16 25.37 -15.92
N SER A 595 17.02 25.76 -16.47
CA SER A 595 16.06 24.81 -17.05
C SER A 595 16.68 24.13 -18.27
N LEU A 596 16.44 22.82 -18.41
CA LEU A 596 16.86 22.05 -19.58
C LEU A 596 15.96 22.29 -20.81
N LEU A 597 14.78 22.89 -20.61
CA LEU A 597 13.78 23.08 -21.67
C LEU A 597 14.35 23.79 -22.91
N PRO A 598 15.07 24.92 -22.80
CA PRO A 598 15.57 25.62 -23.98
C PRO A 598 16.57 24.79 -24.80
N GLN A 599 17.41 24.00 -24.12
CA GLN A 599 18.39 23.15 -24.79
C GLN A 599 17.70 21.97 -25.50
N GLU A 600 16.78 21.29 -24.82
CA GLU A 600 15.99 20.21 -25.41
C GLU A 600 15.19 20.71 -26.62
N THR A 601 14.55 21.89 -26.52
CA THR A 601 13.83 22.52 -27.63
C THR A 601 14.74 22.84 -28.81
N LEU A 602 15.91 23.43 -28.57
CA LEU A 602 16.87 23.73 -29.65
C LEU A 602 17.32 22.47 -30.37
N ASP A 603 17.60 21.40 -29.63
CA ASP A 603 18.06 20.14 -30.20
C ASP A 603 16.96 19.51 -31.07
N MET A 604 15.70 19.51 -30.61
CA MET A 604 14.55 19.04 -31.38
C MET A 604 14.35 19.84 -32.69
N ILE A 605 14.35 21.17 -32.61
CA ILE A 605 14.19 22.03 -33.80
C ILE A 605 15.36 21.83 -34.77
N SER A 606 16.59 21.75 -34.26
CA SER A 606 17.79 21.61 -35.10
C SER A 606 17.82 20.27 -35.83
N LYS A 607 17.39 19.19 -35.17
CA LYS A 607 17.22 17.88 -35.80
C LYS A 607 16.17 17.92 -36.91
N PHE A 608 15.01 18.49 -36.61
CA PHE A 608 13.92 18.65 -37.57
C PHE A 608 14.37 19.44 -38.80
N GLU A 609 15.02 20.59 -38.61
CA GLU A 609 15.57 21.42 -39.69
C GLU A 609 16.62 20.67 -40.53
N LYS A 610 17.57 19.98 -39.88
CA LYS A 610 18.64 19.26 -40.58
C LYS A 610 18.10 18.20 -41.52
N ILE A 611 17.07 17.47 -41.09
CA ILE A 611 16.48 16.37 -41.87
C ILE A 611 15.68 16.93 -43.05
N ILE A 612 14.92 18.00 -42.82
CA ILE A 612 14.20 18.71 -43.89
C ILE A 612 15.17 19.22 -44.95
N LEU A 613 16.27 19.86 -44.53
CA LEU A 613 17.29 20.37 -45.45
C LEU A 613 17.97 19.27 -46.26
N LYS A 614 18.20 18.10 -45.67
CA LYS A 614 18.80 16.94 -46.35
C LYS A 614 17.90 16.39 -47.46
N ASN A 615 16.58 16.48 -47.29
CA ASN A 615 15.60 15.92 -48.23
C ASN A 615 15.16 16.91 -49.34
N LEU A 616 15.78 18.10 -49.41
CA LEU A 616 15.56 19.02 -50.52
C LEU A 616 16.31 18.58 -51.80
N PRO A 617 15.76 18.81 -53.00
CA PRO A 617 16.45 18.54 -54.25
C PRO A 617 17.78 19.29 -54.37
N SER A 618 18.83 18.64 -54.89
CA SER A 618 20.20 19.15 -55.01
C SER A 618 20.29 20.49 -55.79
N SER A 619 19.38 20.70 -56.74
CA SER A 619 19.24 21.93 -57.54
C SER A 619 18.77 23.14 -56.72
N MET A 620 18.19 22.91 -55.54
CA MET A 620 17.67 23.94 -54.63
C MET A 620 18.61 24.20 -53.44
N THR A 621 19.46 23.24 -53.04
CA THR A 621 20.51 23.45 -52.01
C THR A 621 21.49 24.58 -52.35
N LEU A 622 21.64 24.90 -53.65
CA LEU A 622 22.47 26.00 -54.17
C LEU A 622 21.74 27.35 -54.24
N ARG A 623 20.41 27.42 -54.09
CA ARG A 623 19.64 28.70 -53.98
C ARG A 623 19.68 29.28 -52.56
N LYS A 624 20.84 29.18 -51.91
CA LYS A 624 21.05 29.48 -50.50
C LYS A 624 21.00 30.96 -50.10
N SER A 625 20.56 31.90 -50.93
CA SER A 625 20.77 33.31 -50.55
C SER A 625 19.80 34.41 -50.98
N LYS A 626 18.99 34.32 -52.03
CA LYS A 626 18.29 35.56 -52.49
C LYS A 626 16.87 35.47 -53.05
N VAL A 627 16.34 34.30 -53.42
CA VAL A 627 15.19 34.28 -54.37
C VAL A 627 13.83 33.92 -53.74
N LEU A 628 13.77 33.47 -52.49
CA LEU A 628 12.49 33.13 -51.82
C LEU A 628 12.20 33.93 -50.55
N PHE A 629 13.05 34.89 -50.20
CA PHE A 629 12.89 35.69 -48.99
C PHE A 629 12.04 36.92 -49.29
N HIS A 630 10.76 36.89 -48.93
CA HIS A 630 10.13 38.14 -48.51
C HIS A 630 10.85 38.59 -47.24
N GLU A 631 11.51 39.75 -47.29
CA GLU A 631 11.94 40.46 -46.09
C GLU A 631 10.69 40.99 -45.37
N GLU A 632 9.92 40.09 -44.76
CA GLU A 632 8.93 40.49 -43.79
C GLU A 632 9.67 41.17 -42.63
N LYS A 633 9.35 42.45 -42.41
CA LYS A 633 9.86 43.22 -41.28
C LYS A 633 9.12 42.75 -40.04
N PHE A 634 9.75 41.84 -39.30
CA PHE A 634 9.28 41.44 -37.98
C PHE A 634 9.90 42.33 -36.91
N ASP A 635 9.12 42.65 -35.87
CA ASP A 635 9.65 43.19 -34.64
C ASP A 635 10.34 42.07 -33.84
N GLU A 636 11.65 42.20 -33.60
CA GLU A 636 12.41 41.22 -32.80
C GLU A 636 11.84 41.07 -31.38
N SER A 637 11.22 42.14 -30.85
CA SER A 637 10.58 42.14 -29.55
C SER A 637 9.35 41.21 -29.52
N GLU A 638 8.55 41.21 -30.58
CA GLU A 638 7.36 40.37 -30.72
C GLU A 638 7.74 38.88 -30.82
N VAL A 639 8.79 38.56 -31.59
CA VAL A 639 9.32 37.19 -31.67
C VAL A 639 9.80 36.72 -30.31
N LYS A 640 10.56 37.58 -29.61
CA LYS A 640 11.07 37.25 -28.27
C LYS A 640 9.92 36.99 -27.29
N ASN A 641 8.91 37.86 -27.27
CA ASN A 641 7.73 37.71 -26.40
C ASN A 641 6.94 36.43 -26.72
N THR A 642 6.84 36.09 -28.01
CA THR A 642 6.21 34.83 -28.44
C THR A 642 6.98 33.62 -27.93
N VAL A 643 8.31 33.58 -28.12
CA VAL A 643 9.15 32.46 -27.64
C VAL A 643 9.07 32.32 -26.12
N LEU A 644 9.18 33.43 -25.38
CA LEU A 644 9.02 33.45 -23.92
C LEU A 644 7.64 32.92 -23.52
N SER A 645 6.58 33.37 -24.19
CA SER A 645 5.22 32.95 -23.89
C SER A 645 4.99 31.47 -24.13
N VAL A 646 5.44 30.94 -25.28
CA VAL A 646 5.23 29.54 -25.69
C VAL A 646 6.06 28.57 -24.85
N LEU A 647 7.29 28.94 -24.48
CA LEU A 647 8.13 28.12 -23.61
C LEU A 647 7.85 28.33 -22.12
N GLY A 648 6.99 29.28 -21.77
CA GLY A 648 6.65 29.55 -20.37
C GLY A 648 7.79 30.16 -19.57
N PHE A 649 8.57 31.05 -20.18
CA PHE A 649 9.66 31.77 -19.52
C PHE A 649 9.33 33.24 -19.27
N SER A 650 9.89 33.75 -18.18
CA SER A 650 9.98 35.17 -17.86
C SER A 650 11.43 35.58 -17.68
N TYR A 651 11.74 36.85 -17.91
CA TYR A 651 13.10 37.39 -17.83
C TYR A 651 13.17 38.54 -16.82
N CYS A 652 14.04 38.39 -15.82
CA CYS A 652 14.34 39.44 -14.86
C CYS A 652 15.58 40.21 -15.32
N SER A 653 15.40 41.47 -15.74
CA SER A 653 16.48 42.32 -16.24
C SER A 653 17.54 42.62 -15.17
N GLU A 654 17.10 42.88 -13.94
CA GLU A 654 17.96 43.21 -12.79
C GLU A 654 19.05 42.15 -12.55
N TYR A 655 18.69 40.87 -12.59
CA TYR A 655 19.61 39.76 -12.36
C TYR A 655 20.08 39.07 -13.65
N SER A 656 19.67 39.58 -14.81
CA SER A 656 19.93 38.97 -16.12
C SER A 656 19.60 37.47 -16.18
N HIS A 657 18.49 37.07 -15.54
CA HIS A 657 18.10 35.68 -15.32
C HIS A 657 16.76 35.37 -15.98
N SER A 658 16.66 34.20 -16.61
CA SER A 658 15.42 33.68 -17.19
C SER A 658 14.95 32.46 -16.40
N TYR A 659 13.66 32.40 -16.09
CA TYR A 659 13.08 31.32 -15.32
C TYR A 659 11.84 30.73 -15.97
N HIS A 660 11.68 29.43 -15.81
CA HIS A 660 10.52 28.66 -16.26
C HIS A 660 9.45 28.72 -15.17
N HIS A 661 8.29 29.27 -15.48
CA HIS A 661 7.22 29.53 -14.50
C HIS A 661 5.87 28.92 -14.87
N ARG A 662 5.74 28.34 -16.06
CA ARG A 662 4.50 27.72 -16.56
C ARG A 662 4.83 26.76 -17.70
N ASN A 663 3.87 25.96 -18.13
CA ASN A 663 4.00 24.89 -19.13
C ASN A 663 4.66 23.61 -18.61
N ASN A 664 4.74 22.62 -19.50
CA ASN A 664 5.26 21.30 -19.21
C ASN A 664 6.75 21.35 -18.87
N LEU A 665 7.15 20.51 -17.92
CA LEU A 665 8.55 20.30 -17.61
C LEU A 665 9.24 19.56 -18.77
N PRO A 666 10.57 19.73 -18.92
CA PRO A 666 11.35 19.05 -19.96
C PRO A 666 11.12 17.53 -19.99
N VAL A 667 11.37 16.93 -21.15
CA VAL A 667 11.18 15.50 -21.41
C VAL A 667 12.05 14.63 -20.49
N SER A 668 13.20 15.17 -20.05
CA SER A 668 14.05 14.56 -19.02
C SER A 668 13.34 14.38 -17.67
N TYR A 669 12.44 15.29 -17.26
CA TYR A 669 11.66 15.17 -16.03
C TYR A 669 10.58 14.08 -16.16
N VAL A 670 9.92 13.99 -17.32
CA VAL A 670 8.96 12.91 -17.60
C VAL A 670 9.63 11.55 -17.42
N ARG A 671 10.85 11.37 -17.97
CA ARG A 671 11.65 10.15 -17.80
C ARG A 671 12.03 9.89 -16.34
N MET A 672 12.41 10.92 -15.59
CA MET A 672 12.71 10.80 -14.16
C MET A 672 11.47 10.34 -13.37
N VAL A 673 10.32 10.97 -13.60
CA VAL A 673 9.07 10.68 -12.90
C VAL A 673 8.58 9.27 -13.22
N GLN A 674 8.64 8.84 -14.49
CA GLN A 674 8.29 7.46 -14.89
C GLN A 674 9.04 6.41 -14.05
N ASN A 675 10.30 6.66 -13.71
CA ASN A 675 11.10 5.74 -12.91
C ASN A 675 10.76 5.78 -11.41
N VAL A 676 10.28 6.91 -10.90
CA VAL A 676 9.99 7.14 -9.46
C VAL A 676 8.55 6.79 -9.10
N LEU A 677 7.61 6.86 -10.04
CA LEU A 677 6.17 6.73 -9.79
C LEU A 677 5.68 5.27 -9.77
N LEU A 678 6.33 4.37 -10.51
CA LEU A 678 6.02 2.93 -10.56
C LEU A 678 6.18 2.13 -9.23
N PRO A 679 7.01 2.50 -8.24
CA PRO A 679 7.06 1.81 -6.92
C PRO A 679 6.11 2.34 -5.83
N SER A 680 5.22 3.28 -6.15
CA SER A 680 4.53 4.15 -5.20
C SER A 680 3.71 3.48 -4.09
N THR A 681 3.22 2.26 -4.28
CA THR A 681 2.35 1.55 -3.32
C THR A 681 2.87 0.19 -2.90
N SER A 682 4.15 -0.08 -3.12
CA SER A 682 4.71 -1.43 -2.91
C SER A 682 4.69 -1.91 -1.46
N SER A 683 4.50 -1.00 -0.49
CA SER A 683 4.41 -1.31 0.95
C SER A 683 2.99 -1.25 1.51
N ASP A 684 1.99 -0.84 0.72
CA ASP A 684 0.64 -0.62 1.22
C ASP A 684 -0.09 -1.93 1.49
N ILE A 685 -1.00 -1.91 2.47
CA ILE A 685 -1.92 -3.03 2.70
C ILE A 685 -3.00 -2.94 1.63
N LEU A 686 -3.32 -4.06 1.00
CA LEU A 686 -4.41 -4.14 0.02
C LEU A 686 -5.66 -4.66 0.71
N GLU A 687 -6.72 -3.86 0.63
CA GLU A 687 -8.06 -4.22 1.06
C GLU A 687 -8.82 -4.87 -0.08
N GLU A 688 -9.68 -5.82 0.24
CA GLU A 688 -10.37 -6.62 -0.75
C GLU A 688 -11.85 -6.26 -0.81
N LEU A 689 -12.31 -5.86 -2.00
CA LEU A 689 -13.67 -5.41 -2.24
C LEU A 689 -14.34 -6.31 -3.28
N ILE A 690 -15.61 -6.63 -3.07
CA ILE A 690 -16.41 -7.39 -4.03
C ILE A 690 -17.42 -6.44 -4.66
N VAL A 691 -17.31 -6.25 -5.97
CA VAL A 691 -18.23 -5.40 -6.76
C VAL A 691 -18.74 -6.22 -7.92
N ASN A 692 -20.07 -6.33 -8.07
CA ASN A 692 -20.72 -7.15 -9.10
C ASN A 692 -20.20 -8.61 -9.15
N GLY A 693 -19.94 -9.20 -7.98
CA GLY A 693 -19.41 -10.57 -7.86
C GLY A 693 -17.93 -10.74 -8.23
N VAL A 694 -17.24 -9.66 -8.62
CA VAL A 694 -15.82 -9.65 -8.94
C VAL A 694 -15.03 -9.06 -7.78
N LYS A 695 -13.93 -9.73 -7.44
CA LYS A 695 -13.05 -9.36 -6.33
C LYS A 695 -11.93 -8.43 -6.81
N TYR A 696 -11.84 -7.24 -6.23
CA TYR A 696 -10.85 -6.20 -6.50
C TYR A 696 -9.94 -6.01 -5.28
N LYS A 697 -8.72 -5.53 -5.53
CA LYS A 697 -7.76 -5.19 -4.47
C LYS A 697 -7.38 -3.73 -4.57
N LEU A 698 -7.77 -2.94 -3.58
CA LEU A 698 -7.44 -1.52 -3.51
C LEU A 698 -6.42 -1.26 -2.39
N PRO A 699 -5.47 -0.33 -2.58
CA PRO A 699 -4.60 0.11 -1.50
C PRO A 699 -5.42 0.81 -0.40
N VAL A 700 -5.13 0.52 0.87
CA VAL A 700 -5.78 1.19 2.02
C VAL A 700 -5.50 2.70 2.01
N THR A 701 -4.35 3.14 1.49
CA THR A 701 -4.07 4.57 1.29
C THR A 701 -5.09 5.24 0.37
N LEU A 702 -5.44 4.61 -0.75
CA LEU A 702 -6.49 5.13 -1.63
C LEU A 702 -7.82 5.24 -0.87
N LEU A 703 -8.24 4.18 -0.16
CA LEU A 703 -9.52 4.18 0.54
C LEU A 703 -9.64 5.34 1.54
N LYS A 704 -8.55 5.65 2.25
CA LYS A 704 -8.47 6.81 3.16
C LYS A 704 -8.43 8.14 2.41
N ASP A 705 -7.77 8.17 1.26
CA ASP A 705 -7.63 9.39 0.46
C ASP A 705 -8.92 9.76 -0.27
N LEU A 706 -9.78 8.78 -0.61
CA LEU A 706 -11.08 9.00 -1.27
C LEU A 706 -12.01 9.96 -0.50
N ASP A 707 -11.88 10.03 0.83
CA ASP A 707 -12.64 10.98 1.65
C ASP A 707 -11.91 12.32 1.89
N ARG A 708 -10.59 12.34 1.70
CA ARG A 708 -9.73 13.51 2.00
C ARG A 708 -9.39 14.35 0.77
N SER A 709 -9.79 13.90 -0.41
CA SER A 709 -9.39 14.51 -1.67
C SER A 709 -10.50 14.41 -2.70
N SER A 710 -10.40 15.22 -3.75
CA SER A 710 -11.42 15.27 -4.79
C SER A 710 -11.15 14.21 -5.85
N TYR A 711 -12.06 13.25 -6.00
CA TYR A 711 -11.98 12.21 -7.01
C TYR A 711 -13.10 12.33 -8.06
N LYS A 712 -12.72 12.24 -9.33
CA LYS A 712 -13.65 12.19 -10.47
C LYS A 712 -13.31 11.02 -11.38
N ILE A 713 -14.24 10.10 -11.57
CA ILE A 713 -14.09 8.94 -12.44
C ILE A 713 -15.11 9.07 -13.59
N GLY A 714 -14.63 9.39 -14.79
CA GLY A 714 -15.48 9.76 -15.91
C GLY A 714 -16.25 11.05 -15.62
N GLU A 715 -17.58 10.95 -15.66
CA GLU A 715 -18.47 12.05 -15.26
C GLU A 715 -18.82 12.00 -13.77
N ASP A 716 -18.59 10.86 -13.11
CA ASP A 716 -18.97 10.61 -11.72
C ASP A 716 -17.95 11.21 -10.74
N LYS A 717 -18.42 12.07 -9.83
CA LYS A 717 -17.64 12.45 -8.63
C LYS A 717 -17.84 11.40 -7.53
N ILE A 718 -16.75 10.99 -6.89
CA ILE A 718 -16.78 10.13 -5.69
C ILE A 718 -16.98 11.05 -4.50
N LEU A 719 -18.09 10.89 -3.78
CA LEU A 719 -18.50 11.82 -2.72
C LEU A 719 -19.11 11.06 -1.55
N ARG A 720 -18.69 11.42 -0.33
CA ARG A 720 -19.29 10.94 0.92
C ARG A 720 -20.80 11.20 0.99
N SER A 721 -21.26 12.33 0.46
CA SER A 721 -22.69 12.68 0.43
C SER A 721 -23.57 11.79 -0.46
N LYS A 722 -22.99 10.93 -1.30
CA LYS A 722 -23.74 9.93 -2.08
C LYS A 722 -24.02 8.64 -1.29
N ILE A 723 -23.44 8.50 -0.10
CA ILE A 723 -23.63 7.33 0.76
C ILE A 723 -24.94 7.48 1.55
N VAL A 724 -25.82 6.49 1.43
CA VAL A 724 -27.08 6.44 2.17
C VAL A 724 -26.79 6.15 3.64
N GLY A 725 -27.35 6.95 4.55
CA GLY A 725 -27.18 6.79 6.00
C GLY A 725 -25.76 7.10 6.49
N VAL A 726 -25.03 7.99 5.82
CA VAL A 726 -23.60 8.23 6.08
C VAL A 726 -23.28 8.67 7.52
N GLU A 727 -24.21 9.33 8.20
CA GLU A 727 -24.04 9.78 9.59
C GLU A 727 -24.08 8.62 10.59
N GLU A 728 -24.69 7.49 10.23
CA GLU A 728 -24.87 6.30 11.08
C GLU A 728 -23.79 5.23 10.85
N LYS A 729 -22.91 5.43 9.85
CA LYS A 729 -21.89 4.45 9.46
C LYS A 729 -20.55 4.72 10.13
N TYR A 730 -19.83 3.64 10.44
CA TYR A 730 -18.44 3.74 10.85
C TYR A 730 -17.57 4.22 9.68
N GLU A 731 -16.50 4.95 10.02
CA GLU A 731 -15.58 5.54 9.05
C GLU A 731 -14.97 4.50 8.09
N GLN A 732 -14.76 3.25 8.55
CA GLN A 732 -14.28 2.16 7.71
C GLN A 732 -15.32 1.76 6.64
N ASP A 733 -16.61 1.67 7.00
CA ASP A 733 -17.67 1.31 6.05
C ASP A 733 -17.84 2.39 4.97
N ILE A 734 -17.73 3.66 5.38
CA ILE A 734 -17.75 4.81 4.47
C ILE A 734 -16.60 4.69 3.46
N GLN A 735 -15.38 4.40 3.90
CA GLN A 735 -14.22 4.22 3.04
C GLN A 735 -14.39 3.06 2.05
N LEU A 736 -14.95 1.93 2.52
CA LEU A 736 -15.23 0.77 1.65
C LEU A 736 -16.28 1.12 0.58
N GLU A 737 -17.35 1.84 0.94
CA GLU A 737 -18.38 2.27 -0.01
C GLU A 737 -17.87 3.30 -1.02
N LEU A 738 -17.01 4.23 -0.61
CA LEU A 738 -16.30 5.11 -1.56
C LEU A 738 -15.42 4.29 -2.52
N GLY A 739 -14.76 3.25 -2.01
CA GLY A 739 -14.00 2.28 -2.81
C GLY A 739 -14.87 1.56 -3.84
N VAL A 740 -16.08 1.15 -3.47
CA VAL A 740 -17.06 0.57 -4.41
C VAL A 740 -17.46 1.59 -5.48
N GLN A 741 -17.79 2.83 -5.12
CA GLN A 741 -18.10 3.89 -6.09
C GLN A 741 -16.95 4.13 -7.09
N PHE A 742 -15.70 4.11 -6.61
CA PHE A 742 -14.51 4.23 -7.46
C PHE A 742 -14.44 3.10 -8.49
N ILE A 743 -14.61 1.86 -8.04
CA ILE A 743 -14.58 0.66 -8.91
C ILE A 743 -15.73 0.72 -9.93
N GLU A 744 -16.95 1.02 -9.51
CA GLU A 744 -18.11 1.12 -10.40
C GLU A 744 -17.91 2.19 -11.48
N GLY A 745 -17.41 3.37 -11.11
CA GLY A 745 -17.06 4.42 -12.07
C GLY A 745 -16.01 3.96 -13.08
N ALA A 746 -14.98 3.24 -12.61
CA ALA A 746 -13.92 2.75 -13.47
C ALA A 746 -14.39 1.62 -14.42
N ILE A 747 -15.31 0.76 -13.97
CA ILE A 747 -15.96 -0.26 -14.81
C ILE A 747 -16.75 0.42 -15.94
N LYS A 748 -17.50 1.50 -15.65
CA LYS A 748 -18.25 2.26 -16.68
C LYS A 748 -17.34 2.84 -17.77
N LEU A 749 -16.08 3.17 -17.43
CA LEU A 749 -15.06 3.61 -18.39
C LEU A 749 -14.48 2.48 -19.26
N GLY A 750 -14.83 1.22 -18.98
CA GLY A 750 -14.35 0.05 -19.71
C GLY A 750 -12.93 -0.39 -19.34
N LEU A 751 -12.48 -0.10 -18.11
CA LEU A 751 -11.18 -0.57 -17.60
C LEU A 751 -11.26 -2.06 -17.22
N SER A 752 -10.19 -2.80 -17.51
CA SER A 752 -10.00 -4.16 -17.00
C SER A 752 -9.76 -4.14 -15.49
N LYS A 753 -10.00 -5.26 -14.81
CA LYS A 753 -9.70 -5.39 -13.37
C LYS A 753 -8.27 -4.96 -13.03
N GLU A 754 -7.27 -5.43 -13.80
CA GLU A 754 -5.88 -5.08 -13.54
C GLU A 754 -5.62 -3.58 -13.73
N ALA A 755 -6.23 -2.97 -14.76
CA ALA A 755 -6.10 -1.53 -14.98
C ALA A 755 -6.76 -0.71 -13.86
N ILE A 756 -7.86 -1.20 -13.26
CA ILE A 756 -8.49 -0.59 -12.08
C ILE A 756 -7.57 -0.68 -10.86
N GLU A 757 -6.99 -1.85 -10.57
CA GLU A 757 -6.06 -2.03 -9.44
C GLU A 757 -4.79 -1.18 -9.60
N VAL A 758 -4.28 -1.04 -10.84
CA VAL A 758 -3.17 -0.14 -11.16
C VAL A 758 -3.58 1.33 -11.01
N ALA A 759 -4.75 1.72 -11.51
CA ALA A 759 -5.25 3.09 -11.35
C ALA A 759 -5.39 3.45 -9.87
N ALA A 760 -5.98 2.56 -9.08
CA ALA A 760 -6.10 2.68 -7.64
C ALA A 760 -4.75 2.85 -6.93
N SER A 761 -3.74 2.12 -7.39
CA SER A 761 -2.37 2.23 -6.89
C SER A 761 -1.68 3.55 -7.24
N LEU A 762 -2.18 4.28 -8.24
CA LEU A 762 -1.59 5.54 -8.69
C LEU A 762 -2.40 6.77 -8.26
N MET A 763 -3.70 6.63 -7.98
CA MET A 763 -4.57 7.74 -7.62
C MET A 763 -4.59 7.97 -6.10
N ASN A 764 -3.42 8.15 -5.50
CA ASN A 764 -3.28 8.43 -4.06
C ASN A 764 -2.26 9.54 -3.81
N GLN A 765 -2.17 9.99 -2.56
CA GLN A 765 -1.29 11.09 -2.16
C GLN A 765 0.20 10.83 -2.42
N TYR A 766 0.65 9.59 -2.61
CA TYR A 766 2.04 9.34 -3.01
C TYR A 766 2.32 9.87 -4.41
N THR A 767 1.41 9.69 -5.37
CA THR A 767 1.55 10.26 -6.71
C THR A 767 1.63 11.79 -6.65
N ALA A 768 0.84 12.40 -5.77
CA ALA A 768 0.96 13.83 -5.48
C ALA A 768 2.36 14.17 -4.92
N ALA A 769 2.88 13.40 -3.96
CA ALA A 769 4.22 13.60 -3.42
C ALA A 769 5.35 13.48 -4.48
N VAL A 770 5.26 12.51 -5.40
CA VAL A 770 6.22 12.37 -6.52
C VAL A 770 6.16 13.58 -7.45
N MET A 771 4.94 14.05 -7.74
CA MET A 771 4.72 15.24 -8.56
C MET A 771 5.36 16.48 -7.91
N LEU A 772 5.18 16.68 -6.60
CA LEU A 772 5.82 17.76 -5.84
C LEU A 772 7.35 17.64 -5.82
N ASN A 773 7.85 16.42 -5.64
CA ASN A 773 9.27 16.13 -5.67
C ASN A 773 9.90 16.44 -7.03
N ALA A 774 9.15 16.25 -8.12
CA ALA A 774 9.57 16.66 -9.46
C ALA A 774 9.58 18.19 -9.62
N GLY A 775 8.64 18.89 -8.97
CA GLY A 775 8.58 20.36 -8.91
C GLY A 775 9.68 21.00 -8.06
N TRP A 776 10.34 20.25 -7.17
CA TRP A 776 11.37 20.77 -6.26
C TRP A 776 12.55 21.45 -7.00
N VAL A 777 13.10 20.81 -8.04
CA VAL A 777 14.23 21.39 -8.79
C VAL A 777 13.82 22.62 -9.59
N PRO A 778 12.72 22.59 -10.40
CA PRO A 778 12.13 23.76 -11.02
C PRO A 778 11.93 24.93 -10.05
N ASN A 779 11.57 24.62 -8.80
CA ASN A 779 11.37 25.61 -7.77
C ASN A 779 12.63 26.42 -7.43
N HIS A 780 13.79 25.77 -7.29
CA HIS A 780 15.02 26.46 -6.91
C HIS A 780 15.72 27.12 -8.10
N ILE A 781 15.46 26.66 -9.32
CA ILE A 781 16.05 27.26 -10.53
C ILE A 781 15.29 28.49 -11.04
N MET A 782 14.16 28.87 -10.40
CA MET A 782 13.43 30.06 -10.79
C MET A 782 14.12 31.35 -10.33
N PHE A 783 14.91 31.28 -9.26
CA PHE A 783 15.70 32.40 -8.79
C PHE A 783 17.08 32.40 -9.47
N PRO A 784 17.78 33.55 -9.52
CA PRO A 784 19.14 33.62 -10.03
C PRO A 784 20.04 32.62 -9.29
N LEU A 785 20.94 31.91 -9.98
CA LEU A 785 21.77 30.87 -9.35
C LEU A 785 22.53 31.36 -8.11
N LYS A 786 23.06 32.60 -8.18
CA LYS A 786 23.79 33.24 -7.08
C LYS A 786 22.95 33.53 -5.84
N SER A 787 21.63 33.51 -5.98
CA SER A 787 20.72 33.75 -4.87
C SER A 787 20.58 32.53 -3.96
N GLY A 788 20.79 31.32 -4.48
CA GLY A 788 20.56 30.09 -3.72
C GLY A 788 19.11 29.92 -3.23
N LEU A 789 18.16 30.67 -3.80
CA LEU A 789 16.79 30.72 -3.30
C LEU A 789 15.86 29.67 -3.94
N GLY A 790 14.83 29.32 -3.19
CA GLY A 790 13.65 28.60 -3.66
C GLY A 790 12.42 29.03 -2.86
N ILE A 791 11.24 28.57 -3.28
CA ILE A 791 10.00 28.70 -2.52
C ILE A 791 9.69 27.33 -1.92
N ALA A 792 9.44 27.24 -0.62
CA ALA A 792 8.84 26.04 -0.06
C ALA A 792 7.33 26.10 -0.34
N PRO A 793 6.76 25.10 -1.04
CA PRO A 793 5.33 25.09 -1.28
C PRO A 793 4.58 24.77 0.03
N MET A 794 3.58 25.57 0.40
CA MET A 794 2.54 25.14 1.34
C MET A 794 1.34 24.67 0.52
N LEU A 795 1.22 23.36 0.39
CA LEU A 795 0.16 22.74 -0.41
C LEU A 795 -0.94 22.38 0.57
N SER A 796 -1.80 23.37 0.81
CA SER A 796 -2.93 23.29 1.72
C SER A 796 -4.27 23.24 0.99
N GLU A 797 -4.25 23.20 -0.35
CA GLU A 797 -5.46 23.10 -1.16
C GLU A 797 -5.71 21.66 -1.62
N ASP A 798 -6.95 21.38 -2.03
CA ASP A 798 -7.42 20.04 -2.39
C ASP A 798 -6.59 19.40 -3.51
N THR A 799 -6.09 18.19 -3.27
CA THR A 799 -5.59 17.32 -4.34
C THR A 799 -6.77 16.81 -5.16
N ILE A 800 -6.70 16.96 -6.48
CA ILE A 800 -7.73 16.49 -7.40
C ILE A 800 -7.17 15.34 -8.24
N PHE A 801 -7.83 14.19 -8.18
CA PHE A 801 -7.58 13.04 -9.03
C PHE A 801 -8.72 12.85 -10.02
N THR A 802 -8.38 12.71 -11.30
CA THR A 802 -9.36 12.40 -12.34
C THR A 802 -8.93 11.17 -13.14
N LEU A 803 -9.87 10.26 -13.40
CA LEU A 803 -9.69 9.15 -14.33
C LEU A 803 -10.70 9.31 -15.47
N GLU A 804 -10.23 9.43 -16.70
CA GLU A 804 -11.10 9.66 -17.87
C GLU A 804 -10.66 8.82 -19.07
N ARG A 805 -11.55 8.67 -20.04
CA ARG A 805 -11.23 8.08 -21.34
C ARG A 805 -10.95 9.20 -22.34
N SER A 806 -9.77 9.19 -22.95
CA SER A 806 -9.38 10.13 -24.00
C SER A 806 -10.25 9.93 -25.25
N THR A 807 -10.22 10.93 -26.14
CA THR A 807 -10.86 10.84 -27.46
C THR A 807 -10.28 9.74 -28.35
N SER A 808 -9.02 9.36 -28.13
CA SER A 808 -8.37 8.21 -28.76
C SER A 808 -8.77 6.86 -28.15
N GLY A 809 -9.59 6.87 -27.09
CA GLY A 809 -10.10 5.69 -26.41
C GLY A 809 -9.17 5.13 -25.32
N GLU A 810 -8.06 5.80 -25.01
CA GLU A 810 -7.09 5.45 -23.96
C GLU A 810 -7.55 5.97 -22.60
N HIS A 811 -7.08 5.38 -21.50
CA HIS A 811 -7.44 5.83 -20.15
C HIS A 811 -6.35 6.74 -19.58
N ILE A 812 -6.76 7.91 -19.08
CA ILE A 812 -5.88 8.95 -18.57
C ILE A 812 -6.19 9.20 -17.10
N ILE A 813 -5.17 9.08 -16.24
CA ILE A 813 -5.19 9.60 -14.89
C ILE A 813 -4.57 10.99 -14.91
N LYS A 814 -5.23 11.96 -14.28
CA LYS A 814 -4.63 13.25 -13.97
C LYS A 814 -4.64 13.43 -12.46
N ALA A 815 -3.52 13.87 -11.92
CA ALA A 815 -3.45 14.37 -10.56
C ALA A 815 -3.01 15.83 -10.61
N SER A 816 -3.70 16.68 -9.86
CA SER A 816 -3.32 18.08 -9.72
C SER A 816 -3.38 18.51 -8.27
N ILE A 817 -2.41 19.32 -7.88
CA ILE A 817 -2.33 19.94 -6.57
C ILE A 817 -2.06 21.43 -6.76
N SER A 818 -2.69 22.23 -5.93
CA SER A 818 -2.43 23.66 -5.85
C SER A 818 -2.10 24.07 -4.42
N GLY A 819 -1.56 25.28 -4.28
CA GLY A 819 -1.15 25.83 -3.00
C GLY A 819 -0.52 27.19 -3.18
N HIS A 820 0.04 27.69 -2.09
CA HIS A 820 0.61 29.04 -2.02
C HIS A 820 2.00 29.01 -1.38
N GLY A 821 2.83 29.99 -1.73
CA GLY A 821 4.13 30.17 -1.10
C GLY A 821 3.93 30.57 0.36
N LYS A 822 4.75 30.05 1.26
CA LYS A 822 4.73 30.48 2.67
C LYS A 822 6.12 30.67 3.25
N ILE A 823 7.04 29.81 2.83
CA ILE A 823 8.42 29.80 3.31
C ILE A 823 9.31 29.96 2.08
N LEU A 824 10.41 30.68 2.25
CA LEU A 824 11.49 30.72 1.28
C LEU A 824 12.59 29.76 1.73
N HIS A 825 13.24 29.12 0.76
CA HIS A 825 14.45 28.36 0.98
C HIS A 825 15.64 29.21 0.56
N ALA A 826 16.72 29.18 1.33
CA ALA A 826 17.99 29.79 0.96
C ALA A 826 19.15 28.84 1.31
N GLN A 827 20.30 28.99 0.63
CA GLN A 827 21.49 28.21 0.98
C GLN A 827 22.28 28.88 2.12
N GLU A 828 22.67 28.09 3.11
CA GLU A 828 23.37 28.58 4.32
C GLU A 828 24.89 28.68 4.14
N LYS A 829 25.50 27.76 3.37
CA LYS A 829 26.96 27.69 3.10
C LYS A 829 27.26 27.98 1.62
N GLU A 830 28.37 27.46 1.11
CA GLU A 830 28.76 27.56 -0.31
C GLU A 830 27.62 27.22 -1.27
N LEU A 831 27.54 27.95 -2.39
CA LEU A 831 26.57 27.69 -3.45
C LEU A 831 26.78 26.30 -4.08
N ILE A 832 25.85 25.38 -3.80
CA ILE A 832 25.78 24.09 -4.47
C ILE A 832 24.85 24.24 -5.68
N ASP A 833 25.22 23.65 -6.83
CA ASP A 833 24.34 23.57 -7.99
C ASP A 833 23.38 22.38 -7.82
N ILE A 834 22.09 22.67 -7.63
CA ILE A 834 21.03 21.66 -7.44
C ILE A 834 20.96 20.65 -8.58
N THR A 835 21.33 21.05 -9.81
CA THR A 835 21.32 20.17 -10.98
C THR A 835 22.48 19.18 -10.99
N LYS A 836 23.54 19.43 -10.21
CA LYS A 836 24.74 18.58 -10.12
C LYS A 836 24.79 17.75 -8.83
N ASN A 837 24.38 18.33 -7.70
CA ASN A 837 24.42 17.66 -6.39
C ASN A 837 23.17 18.00 -5.57
N ARG A 838 22.07 17.30 -5.86
CA ARG A 838 20.79 17.50 -5.19
C ARG A 838 20.85 17.20 -3.69
N GLU A 839 21.52 16.14 -3.26
CA GLU A 839 21.60 15.75 -1.85
C GLU A 839 22.41 16.76 -1.02
N GLY A 840 23.55 17.21 -1.55
CA GLY A 840 24.34 18.27 -0.94
C GLY A 840 23.56 19.57 -0.86
N TYR A 841 22.84 19.93 -1.93
CA TYR A 841 21.97 21.10 -1.96
C TYR A 841 20.92 21.06 -0.86
N ILE A 842 20.15 19.97 -0.74
CA ILE A 842 19.10 19.81 0.28
C ILE A 842 19.68 19.94 1.70
N LYS A 843 20.86 19.38 1.97
CA LYS A 843 21.53 19.48 3.28
C LYS A 843 22.05 20.89 3.60
N ASN A 844 22.08 21.78 2.61
CA ASN A 844 22.59 23.15 2.71
C ASN A 844 21.46 24.20 2.69
N ILE A 845 20.19 23.80 2.64
CA ILE A 845 19.05 24.71 2.65
C ILE A 845 18.65 25.04 4.09
N ILE A 846 18.35 26.31 4.33
CA ILE A 846 17.59 26.79 5.48
C ILE A 846 16.23 27.34 5.03
N ALA A 847 15.26 27.27 5.94
CA ALA A 847 13.93 27.86 5.76
C ALA A 847 13.89 29.28 6.34
N ILE A 848 13.44 30.23 5.53
CA ILE A 848 13.17 31.62 5.91
C ILE A 848 11.65 31.78 5.92
N ALA A 849 11.07 31.93 7.11
CA ALA A 849 9.67 32.29 7.26
C ALA A 849 9.56 33.83 7.23
N PRO A 850 8.91 34.43 6.20
CA PRO A 850 8.83 35.87 6.08
C PRO A 850 8.16 36.52 7.30
N THR A 851 8.85 37.44 8.00
CA THR A 851 8.26 38.21 9.11
C THR A 851 7.91 39.64 8.72
N GLU A 852 8.62 40.20 7.72
CA GLU A 852 8.27 41.45 7.05
C GLU A 852 6.91 41.31 6.33
N HIS A 853 5.94 42.17 6.68
CA HIS A 853 4.58 42.12 6.12
C HIS A 853 4.56 42.20 4.58
N GLU A 854 5.41 43.03 3.97
CA GLU A 854 5.49 43.13 2.51
C GLU A 854 6.02 41.84 1.88
N LEU A 855 7.08 41.24 2.44
CA LEU A 855 7.62 39.98 1.93
C LEU A 855 6.63 38.83 2.11
N SER A 856 5.99 38.74 3.28
CA SER A 856 4.97 37.74 3.59
C SER A 856 3.79 37.82 2.60
N SER A 857 3.27 39.03 2.34
CA SER A 857 2.21 39.24 1.35
C SER A 857 2.63 38.78 -0.05
N ILE A 858 3.84 39.12 -0.49
CA ILE A 858 4.34 38.74 -1.82
C ILE A 858 4.45 37.21 -1.95
N VAL A 859 5.00 36.55 -0.94
CA VAL A 859 5.21 35.10 -0.93
C VAL A 859 3.87 34.35 -0.92
N ASN A 860 2.91 34.80 -0.11
CA ASN A 860 1.57 34.21 -0.02
C ASN A 860 0.76 34.35 -1.31
N GLU A 861 0.97 35.40 -2.12
CA GLU A 861 0.32 35.55 -3.42
C GLU A 861 0.90 34.66 -4.52
N ILE A 862 2.03 33.99 -4.29
CA ILE A 862 2.62 33.08 -5.27
C ILE A 862 1.87 31.76 -5.21
N GLU A 863 0.90 31.61 -6.12
CA GLU A 863 0.23 30.35 -6.38
C GLU A 863 1.20 29.33 -6.98
N LEU A 864 1.21 28.11 -6.45
CA LEU A 864 1.95 26.98 -7.00
C LEU A 864 0.95 25.93 -7.47
N LYS A 865 1.10 25.47 -8.71
CA LYS A 865 0.31 24.38 -9.28
C LYS A 865 1.24 23.30 -9.79
N SER A 866 0.92 22.04 -9.50
CA SER A 866 1.57 20.92 -10.15
C SER A 866 0.53 19.96 -10.70
N ASN A 867 0.80 19.41 -11.87
CA ASN A 867 -0.06 18.46 -12.53
C ASN A 867 0.77 17.34 -13.16
N ILE A 868 0.26 16.11 -13.09
CA ILE A 868 0.79 14.97 -13.80
C ILE A 868 -0.34 14.28 -14.57
N GLU A 869 -0.06 13.88 -15.81
CA GLU A 869 -0.96 13.07 -16.63
C GLU A 869 -0.30 11.73 -16.96
N LEU A 870 -1.00 10.64 -16.64
CA LEU A 870 -0.56 9.25 -16.81
C LEU A 870 -1.53 8.52 -17.75
N ARG A 871 -1.00 7.77 -18.70
CA ARG A 871 -1.76 6.81 -19.51
C ARG A 871 -1.74 5.45 -18.86
N ILE A 872 -2.90 4.80 -18.75
CA ILE A 872 -3.00 3.37 -18.45
C ILE A 872 -3.41 2.63 -19.72
N LYS A 873 -2.59 1.67 -20.13
CA LYS A 873 -2.89 0.75 -21.23
C LYS A 873 -3.70 -0.44 -20.70
N GLN A 874 -4.36 -1.17 -21.61
CA GLN A 874 -5.22 -2.30 -21.26
C GLN A 874 -4.46 -3.47 -20.58
N ASP A 875 -3.16 -3.62 -20.84
CA ASP A 875 -2.28 -4.58 -20.16
C ASP A 875 -1.83 -4.13 -18.76
N GLY A 876 -2.29 -2.97 -18.28
CA GLY A 876 -1.89 -2.38 -17.01
C GLY A 876 -0.55 -1.64 -17.05
N SER A 877 0.09 -1.49 -18.23
CA SER A 877 1.27 -0.66 -18.36
C SER A 877 0.94 0.83 -18.23
N VAL A 878 1.86 1.59 -17.64
CA VAL A 878 1.67 3.00 -17.28
C VAL A 878 2.71 3.86 -17.98
N GLU A 879 2.26 4.92 -18.65
CA GLU A 879 3.10 5.88 -19.35
C GLU A 879 2.87 7.29 -18.77
N VAL A 880 3.92 7.96 -18.29
CA VAL A 880 3.84 9.39 -17.94
C VAL A 880 3.83 10.19 -19.24
N ILE A 881 2.74 10.91 -19.51
CA ILE A 881 2.60 11.71 -20.74
C ILE A 881 2.98 13.16 -20.47
N LYS A 882 2.73 13.66 -19.26
CA LYS A 882 2.90 15.07 -18.94
C LYS A 882 3.25 15.26 -17.47
N VAL A 883 4.19 16.15 -17.22
CA VAL A 883 4.47 16.69 -15.89
C VAL A 883 4.53 18.20 -16.02
N ARG A 884 3.76 18.91 -15.20
CA ARG A 884 3.63 20.36 -15.23
C ARG A 884 3.86 20.92 -13.84
N TYR A 885 4.59 22.02 -13.78
CA TYR A 885 4.80 22.78 -12.56
C TYR A 885 4.72 24.26 -12.89
N GLU A 886 3.81 24.98 -12.25
CA GLU A 886 3.45 26.35 -12.61
C GLU A 886 3.36 27.28 -11.42
N LEU A 887 3.70 28.53 -11.69
CA LEU A 887 3.67 29.67 -10.80
C LEU A 887 3.06 30.85 -11.56
N PRO A 888 1.75 30.80 -11.86
CA PRO A 888 1.12 31.69 -12.82
C PRO A 888 1.25 33.18 -12.46
N ASN A 889 1.40 33.50 -11.17
CA ASN A 889 1.46 34.88 -10.66
C ASN A 889 2.90 35.34 -10.31
N LEU A 890 3.92 34.54 -10.61
CA LEU A 890 5.32 34.93 -10.38
C LEU A 890 5.81 35.83 -11.53
N CYS A 891 6.13 37.08 -11.22
CA CYS A 891 6.66 38.06 -12.17
C CYS A 891 8.05 38.57 -11.76
N PRO A 892 8.82 39.17 -12.70
CA PRO A 892 10.14 39.73 -12.40
C PRO A 892 10.14 40.70 -11.21
N GLU A 893 9.10 41.52 -11.06
CA GLU A 893 8.98 42.49 -9.96
C GLU A 893 8.91 41.78 -8.60
N LYS A 894 8.16 40.66 -8.50
CA LYS A 894 8.08 39.85 -7.28
C LYS A 894 9.43 39.21 -6.95
N ILE A 895 10.16 38.70 -7.95
CA ILE A 895 11.52 38.16 -7.76
C ILE A 895 12.47 39.24 -7.24
N SER A 896 12.47 40.42 -7.86
CA SER A 896 13.28 41.56 -7.42
C SER A 896 12.97 41.96 -5.98
N LYS A 897 11.68 42.05 -5.61
CA LYS A 897 11.30 42.37 -4.23
C LYS A 897 11.73 41.29 -3.23
N ILE A 898 11.57 40.00 -3.55
CA ILE A 898 12.01 38.90 -2.69
C ILE A 898 13.52 38.96 -2.47
N CYS A 899 14.31 39.06 -3.55
CA CYS A 899 15.76 39.15 -3.49
C CYS A 899 16.24 40.41 -2.74
N ASN A 900 15.53 41.53 -2.83
CA ASN A 900 15.95 42.78 -2.19
C ASN A 900 15.46 42.94 -0.73
N SER A 901 14.68 41.99 -0.20
CA SER A 901 14.20 42.01 1.20
C SER A 901 15.35 41.85 2.21
N ASN A 902 15.22 42.47 3.38
CA ASN A 902 16.30 42.43 4.38
C ASN A 902 16.49 41.05 5.00
N GLU A 903 15.44 40.21 4.99
CA GLU A 903 15.47 38.85 5.52
C GLU A 903 16.18 37.87 4.59
N VAL A 904 16.09 38.08 3.28
CA VAL A 904 16.68 37.20 2.27
C VAL A 904 18.10 37.63 1.91
N ARG A 905 18.36 38.94 1.92
CA ARG A 905 19.64 39.54 1.52
C ARG A 905 20.89 38.95 2.17
N PRO A 906 20.90 38.55 3.46
CA PRO A 906 22.07 37.93 4.09
C PRO A 906 22.51 36.61 3.44
N TYR A 907 21.60 35.93 2.72
CA TYR A 907 21.83 34.63 2.10
C TYR A 907 22.15 34.71 0.60
N LEU A 908 22.15 35.93 0.04
CA LEU A 908 22.47 36.14 -1.37
C LEU A 908 23.98 36.27 -1.58
N HIS A 909 24.52 35.52 -2.55
CA HIS A 909 25.95 35.53 -2.88
C HIS A 909 26.24 36.30 -4.19
N PHE A 910 25.65 37.48 -4.34
CA PHE A 910 25.73 38.26 -5.60
C PHE A 910 27.13 38.77 -5.95
#